data_AF-A0A4Y7N690-F1
#
_entry.id   AF-A0A4Y7N690-F1
#
_cell.length_a   1.000
_cell.length_b   1.000
_cell.length_c   1.000
_cell.angle_alpha   90.00
_cell.angle_beta   90.00
_cell.angle_gamma   90.00
#
_symmetry.space_group_name_H-M   'P 1'
#
loop_
_entity.id
_entity.type
_entity.pdbx_description
1 polymer ?
#
loop_
_entity_poly.entity_id
_entity_poly.type
_entity_poly.pdbx_seq_one_letter_code
_entity_poly.pdbx_strand_id
1 'polypeptide(L)'
;MDLPHSHLTRFLNTLTDEAQKCRNSNSCIYKNVLDTGLCWGYETNCPQHLGYSNANCPGDHKGWVSSKHQQLQTFFNQADFGFVKQQILSKTTMCEPKADGESLLECSSYLQFCRGKNLYLDFRDLPARKESFRYKMDVLKKGQIGGKCKLDKFRLQSEATHQSPLQSWAPEIQHFEELSDMVNEESQICDVFIDKPTFIMKIDATVNMYHHFCDFFNLYTSLHVNGTHSKMFSRDINILIWETYTYHSNFGITWSAFTQNPLMNLRTFQGKRVCFREVVFPLLPRMIFGLYYNTPIVWGCKESGLFHAFSKFILHRLKIPNRTAIDQVAKPKIKILLLSRNTQYRRILNEQALLDALRLSPRQYSVKRVEFTHETDFRHQLRVIQDTDIFIGMHGAGLTHLLFLPDWAAVFELYNCEDEHCYADLARLRGIHYQTWTNPVKLKPQDEGHHPSDGGPHAKFTNYSFDTEEFLRIVELAANHVANHPAYRHMLSHIRESATDVIFIKSLEFKNQPPLTRSRKHTVNWPKNFTLTETKETRKRPVPSSKTLELHMKLFQTRKRENFTTVVVKSVFQRKELVEVEWIPLPASLEILVLGLVVMGTKGKERLVNEERVLEVEIEQGMTDGSEQRFTAEGEPHTDGEPGDLRLRIQTSPHSVFERRGDDLYTNVTISLADALADAYTTPSKIAKILTPIWKNHEKKNLKNLSEKQPKKFLAAVGFEPTPRKTGA
;
A
#
# COMPACT_ATOMS: atom_id res chain seq x y z
N MET A 1 5.63 -23.34 -11.55
CA MET A 1 4.96 -22.27 -10.77
C MET A 1 6.01 -21.43 -10.06
N ASP A 2 5.76 -20.12 -9.95
CA ASP A 2 6.72 -19.15 -9.42
C ASP A 2 6.51 -18.94 -7.91
N LEU A 3 6.98 -19.89 -7.09
CA LEU A 3 6.80 -19.87 -5.63
C LEU A 3 8.13 -20.09 -4.90
N PRO A 4 8.26 -19.61 -3.64
CA PRO A 4 9.39 -20.00 -2.79
C PRO A 4 9.49 -21.52 -2.69
N HIS A 5 10.72 -22.05 -2.63
CA HIS A 5 10.96 -23.50 -2.58
C HIS A 5 10.13 -24.20 -1.48
N SER A 6 10.10 -23.63 -0.27
CA SER A 6 9.34 -24.17 0.86
C SER A 6 7.81 -24.20 0.66
N HIS A 7 7.29 -23.30 -0.18
CA HIS A 7 5.86 -23.23 -0.53
C HIS A 7 5.55 -24.23 -1.64
N LEU A 8 6.45 -24.36 -2.61
CA LEU A 8 6.28 -25.29 -3.72
C LEU A 8 6.27 -26.74 -3.25
N THR A 9 7.15 -27.12 -2.32
CA THR A 9 7.15 -28.44 -1.68
C THR A 9 5.79 -28.78 -1.10
N ARG A 10 5.22 -27.88 -0.30
CA ARG A 10 3.91 -28.08 0.33
C ARG A 10 2.78 -28.08 -0.69
N PHE A 11 2.81 -27.16 -1.65
CA PHE A 11 1.85 -27.13 -2.76
C PHE A 11 1.79 -28.47 -3.51
N LEU A 12 2.95 -29.04 -3.87
CA LEU A 12 3.00 -30.31 -4.59
C LEU A 12 2.54 -31.48 -3.70
N ASN A 13 2.89 -31.48 -2.41
CA ASN A 13 2.43 -32.50 -1.49
C ASN A 13 0.92 -32.44 -1.22
N THR A 14 0.32 -31.24 -1.21
CA THR A 14 -1.13 -31.06 -1.06
C THR A 14 -1.88 -31.50 -2.32
N LEU A 15 -1.30 -31.33 -3.51
CA LEU A 15 -1.96 -31.62 -4.80
C LEU A 15 -1.34 -32.80 -5.51
N THR A 16 -1.85 -34.00 -5.21
CA THR A 16 -1.38 -35.29 -5.75
C THR A 16 -1.30 -35.32 -7.27
N ASP A 17 -2.25 -34.69 -7.96
CA ASP A 17 -2.28 -34.64 -9.43
C ASP A 17 -1.13 -33.81 -10.01
N GLU A 18 -0.82 -32.67 -9.38
CA GLU A 18 0.30 -31.83 -9.79
C GLU A 18 1.65 -32.48 -9.43
N ALA A 19 1.72 -33.18 -8.30
CA ALA A 19 2.86 -34.04 -7.99
C ALA A 19 3.07 -35.12 -9.05
N GLN A 20 2.00 -35.81 -9.49
CA GLN A 20 2.10 -36.85 -10.50
C GLN A 20 2.56 -36.31 -11.85
N LYS A 21 2.06 -35.14 -12.27
CA LYS A 21 2.56 -34.43 -13.47
C LYS A 21 4.05 -34.13 -13.36
N CYS A 22 4.53 -33.69 -12.19
CA CYS A 22 5.96 -33.48 -11.96
C CYS A 22 6.77 -34.79 -12.01
N ARG A 23 6.28 -35.89 -11.40
CA ARG A 23 6.94 -37.22 -11.46
C ARG A 23 7.16 -37.67 -12.90
N ASN A 24 6.10 -37.59 -13.69
CA ASN A 24 6.07 -38.06 -15.08
C ASN A 24 6.85 -37.15 -16.04
N SER A 25 7.17 -35.91 -15.66
CA SER A 25 7.89 -34.97 -16.50
C SER A 25 9.40 -35.11 -16.33
N ASN A 26 10.14 -35.25 -17.43
CA ASN A 26 11.60 -35.22 -17.43
C ASN A 26 12.18 -33.81 -17.17
N SER A 27 11.37 -32.76 -17.35
CA SER A 27 11.78 -31.37 -17.11
C SER A 27 11.46 -30.86 -15.71
N CYS A 28 10.78 -31.64 -14.86
CA CYS A 28 10.48 -31.19 -13.51
C CYS A 28 11.74 -31.23 -12.63
N ILE A 29 12.24 -30.04 -12.27
CA ILE A 29 13.40 -29.87 -11.37
C ILE A 29 13.06 -30.07 -9.88
N TYR A 30 11.80 -30.36 -9.56
CA TYR A 30 11.28 -30.45 -8.18
C TYR A 30 10.98 -31.89 -7.75
N LYS A 31 11.52 -32.90 -8.44
CA LYS A 31 11.34 -34.31 -8.07
C LYS A 31 11.86 -34.63 -6.66
N ASN A 32 12.91 -33.93 -6.23
CA ASN A 32 13.54 -34.10 -4.92
C ASN A 32 12.69 -33.58 -3.74
N VAL A 33 11.60 -32.86 -4.00
CA VAL A 33 10.71 -32.34 -2.96
C VAL A 33 9.31 -32.92 -3.00
N LEU A 34 9.09 -33.96 -3.82
CA LEU A 34 7.87 -34.74 -3.80
C LEU A 34 7.89 -35.70 -2.61
N ASP A 35 6.70 -36.06 -2.12
CA ASP A 35 6.52 -37.14 -1.13
C ASP A 35 7.23 -36.91 0.21
N THR A 36 7.58 -35.67 0.53
CA THR A 36 8.24 -35.32 1.80
C THR A 36 7.29 -35.33 3.00
N GLY A 37 5.98 -35.43 2.76
CA GLY A 37 4.93 -35.34 3.79
C GLY A 37 4.74 -33.94 4.38
N LEU A 38 5.58 -32.96 4.01
CA LEU A 38 5.47 -31.57 4.47
C LEU A 38 4.15 -30.95 3.98
N CYS A 39 3.44 -30.30 4.89
CA CYS A 39 2.11 -29.73 4.69
C CYS A 39 2.03 -28.31 5.26
N TRP A 40 0.95 -27.59 4.95
CA TRP A 40 0.76 -26.23 5.45
C TRP A 40 0.38 -26.21 6.94
N GLY A 41 -0.41 -27.17 7.39
CA GLY A 41 -0.90 -27.29 8.77
C GLY A 41 -2.42 -27.23 8.87
N TYR A 42 -3.11 -26.74 7.85
CA TYR A 42 -4.57 -26.69 7.82
C TYR A 42 -5.22 -27.94 7.22
N GLU A 43 -4.45 -28.78 6.52
CA GLU A 43 -4.94 -30.04 5.98
C GLU A 43 -5.36 -31.00 7.11
N THR A 44 -6.38 -31.81 6.86
CA THR A 44 -6.97 -32.72 7.87
C THR A 44 -5.98 -33.73 8.43
N ASN A 45 -5.09 -34.25 7.57
CA ASN A 45 -4.13 -35.30 7.92
C ASN A 45 -2.69 -34.77 8.08
N CYS A 46 -2.49 -33.47 8.29
CA CYS A 46 -1.16 -32.89 8.46
C CYS A 46 -0.66 -33.09 9.90
N PRO A 47 0.40 -33.88 10.14
CA PRO A 47 1.00 -33.98 11.46
C PRO A 47 1.61 -32.63 11.87
N GLN A 48 1.48 -32.26 13.15
CA GLN A 48 1.93 -30.95 13.63
C GLN A 48 3.41 -30.67 13.32
N HIS A 49 4.28 -31.67 13.43
CA HIS A 49 5.72 -31.54 13.17
C HIS A 49 6.09 -31.43 11.67
N LEU A 50 5.15 -31.70 10.75
CA LEU A 50 5.32 -31.55 9.30
C LEU A 50 4.65 -30.28 8.75
N GLY A 51 3.92 -29.55 9.60
CA GLY A 51 3.29 -28.28 9.26
C GLY A 51 4.29 -27.18 8.87
N TYR A 52 3.80 -26.05 8.37
CA TYR A 52 4.68 -24.91 8.08
C TYR A 52 5.04 -24.12 9.35
N SER A 53 4.16 -24.14 10.35
CA SER A 53 4.31 -23.36 11.57
C SER A 53 5.54 -23.79 12.36
N ASN A 54 6.35 -22.80 12.75
CA ASN A 54 7.43 -22.93 13.74
C ASN A 54 7.05 -22.26 15.07
N ALA A 55 5.74 -22.07 15.29
CA ALA A 55 5.24 -21.35 16.44
C ALA A 55 5.75 -21.96 17.74
N ASN A 56 6.24 -21.11 18.62
CA ASN A 56 6.68 -21.50 19.94
C ASN A 56 6.24 -20.48 20.97
N CYS A 57 6.09 -20.94 22.22
CA CYS A 57 5.73 -20.10 23.34
C CYS A 57 6.78 -20.35 24.42
N PRO A 58 7.81 -19.51 24.60
CA PRO A 58 8.72 -19.63 25.74
C PRO A 58 7.99 -19.40 27.09
N GLY A 59 8.59 -19.87 28.18
CA GLY A 59 8.09 -19.71 29.56
C GLY A 59 6.84 -20.54 29.90
N ASP A 60 6.24 -20.26 31.05
CA ASP A 60 4.99 -20.92 31.47
C ASP A 60 3.77 -20.39 30.72
N HIS A 61 2.69 -21.17 30.72
CA HIS A 61 1.40 -20.71 30.19
C HIS A 61 0.78 -19.68 31.16
N LYS A 62 0.12 -18.65 30.62
CA LYS A 62 -0.53 -17.56 31.38
C LYS A 62 -1.87 -17.20 30.77
N GLY A 63 -2.73 -16.54 31.55
CA GLY A 63 -4.04 -16.05 31.11
C GLY A 63 -5.13 -17.12 31.17
N TRP A 64 -6.00 -17.18 30.17
CA TRP A 64 -7.18 -18.04 30.14
C TRP A 64 -6.94 -19.47 29.62
N VAL A 65 -5.69 -19.85 29.35
CA VAL A 65 -5.32 -21.20 28.90
C VAL A 65 -4.87 -22.05 30.09
N SER A 66 -5.26 -23.33 30.12
CA SER A 66 -5.01 -24.25 31.25
C SER A 66 -3.74 -25.10 31.09
N SER A 67 -3.08 -25.05 29.94
CA SER A 67 -1.85 -25.81 29.69
C SER A 67 -0.99 -25.20 28.59
N LYS A 68 0.28 -25.64 28.53
CA LYS A 68 1.22 -25.23 27.48
C LYS A 68 0.78 -25.67 26.08
N HIS A 69 0.23 -26.89 25.99
CA HIS A 69 -0.31 -27.41 24.75
C HIS A 69 -1.49 -26.55 24.26
N GLN A 70 -2.43 -26.20 25.15
CA GLN A 70 -3.55 -25.32 24.79
C GLN A 70 -3.07 -23.92 24.39
N GLN A 71 -2.04 -23.38 25.04
CA GLN A 71 -1.44 -22.10 24.66
C GLN A 71 -0.93 -22.11 23.21
N LEU A 72 -0.14 -23.13 22.83
CA LEU A 72 0.35 -23.31 21.47
C LEU A 72 -0.78 -23.51 20.46
N GLN A 73 -1.76 -24.36 20.80
CA GLN A 73 -2.91 -24.62 19.93
C GLN A 73 -3.76 -23.35 19.72
N THR A 74 -3.91 -22.54 20.76
CA THR A 74 -4.63 -21.26 20.68
C THR A 74 -3.90 -20.30 19.74
N PHE A 75 -2.58 -20.15 19.86
CA PHE A 75 -1.79 -19.35 18.94
C PHE A 75 -1.92 -19.85 17.49
N PHE A 76 -1.79 -21.15 17.28
CA PHE A 76 -1.91 -21.75 15.95
C PHE A 76 -3.28 -21.47 15.31
N ASN A 77 -4.35 -21.60 16.10
CA ASN A 77 -5.72 -21.37 15.66
C ASN A 77 -6.05 -19.90 15.39
N GLN A 78 -5.46 -18.97 16.14
CA GLN A 78 -5.82 -17.55 16.10
C GLN A 78 -4.90 -16.69 15.23
N ALA A 79 -3.63 -17.07 15.12
CA ALA A 79 -2.58 -16.23 14.57
C ALA A 79 -1.71 -16.93 13.50
N ASP A 80 -2.03 -18.18 13.13
CA ASP A 80 -1.26 -18.99 12.18
C ASP A 80 -2.19 -19.74 11.20
N PHE A 81 -1.69 -20.75 10.49
CA PHE A 81 -2.45 -21.57 9.55
C PHE A 81 -3.67 -22.29 10.17
N GLY A 82 -3.77 -22.41 11.49
CA GLY A 82 -4.99 -22.86 12.14
C GLY A 82 -6.17 -21.91 11.92
N PHE A 83 -5.93 -20.61 11.76
CA PHE A 83 -6.97 -19.65 11.37
C PHE A 83 -7.53 -19.97 9.98
N VAL A 84 -6.64 -20.28 9.02
CA VAL A 84 -7.03 -20.72 7.68
C VAL A 84 -7.88 -22.00 7.76
N LYS A 85 -7.48 -22.96 8.61
CA LYS A 85 -8.25 -24.19 8.85
C LYS A 85 -9.66 -23.87 9.35
N GLN A 86 -9.80 -22.98 10.32
CA GLN A 86 -11.11 -22.57 10.86
C GLN A 86 -11.98 -21.92 9.79
N GLN A 87 -11.42 -20.99 9.01
CA GLN A 87 -12.13 -20.36 7.90
C GLN A 87 -12.61 -21.40 6.88
N ILE A 88 -11.76 -22.37 6.51
CA ILE A 88 -12.13 -23.45 5.59
C ILE A 88 -13.26 -24.32 6.16
N LEU A 89 -13.15 -24.74 7.41
CA LEU A 89 -14.13 -25.62 8.07
C LEU A 89 -15.48 -24.93 8.31
N SER A 90 -15.48 -23.61 8.46
CA SER A 90 -16.70 -22.83 8.65
C SER A 90 -17.47 -22.56 7.36
N LYS A 91 -16.93 -22.93 6.19
CA LYS A 91 -17.59 -22.67 4.90
C LYS A 91 -18.87 -23.47 4.77
N THR A 92 -19.94 -22.78 4.39
CA THR A 92 -21.24 -23.38 4.08
C THR A 92 -21.76 -22.84 2.75
N THR A 93 -22.54 -23.68 2.05
CA THR A 93 -23.20 -23.29 0.80
C THR A 93 -24.41 -22.44 1.13
N MET A 94 -24.46 -21.24 0.54
CA MET A 94 -25.60 -20.32 0.61
C MET A 94 -26.53 -20.52 -0.59
N CYS A 95 -25.97 -20.80 -1.77
CA CYS A 95 -26.68 -20.96 -3.03
C CYS A 95 -26.13 -22.23 -3.72
N GLU A 96 -26.95 -23.27 -3.78
CA GLU A 96 -26.57 -24.62 -4.24
C GLU A 96 -27.01 -24.85 -5.70
N PRO A 97 -26.11 -25.22 -6.62
CA PRO A 97 -26.48 -25.52 -8.00
C PRO A 97 -27.29 -26.82 -8.08
N LYS A 98 -28.38 -26.83 -8.85
CA LYS A 98 -29.20 -28.01 -9.13
C LYS A 98 -28.75 -28.76 -10.38
N ALA A 99 -28.04 -28.07 -11.29
CA ALA A 99 -27.52 -28.63 -12.53
C ALA A 99 -26.13 -28.06 -12.87
N ASP A 100 -25.42 -28.74 -13.76
CA ASP A 100 -24.11 -28.27 -14.23
C ASP A 100 -24.22 -26.90 -14.92
N GLY A 101 -23.28 -26.01 -14.58
CA GLY A 101 -23.26 -24.64 -15.10
C GLY A 101 -24.15 -23.65 -14.34
N GLU A 102 -24.96 -24.11 -13.38
CA GLU A 102 -25.69 -23.22 -12.47
C GLU A 102 -24.75 -22.47 -11.50
N SER A 103 -25.30 -21.52 -10.78
CA SER A 103 -24.57 -20.64 -9.86
C SER A 103 -24.29 -21.34 -8.53
N LEU A 104 -23.17 -20.95 -7.92
CA LEU A 104 -22.75 -21.40 -6.59
C LEU A 104 -22.37 -20.18 -5.76
N LEU A 105 -22.76 -20.15 -4.49
CA LEU A 105 -22.19 -19.24 -3.49
C LEU A 105 -21.88 -20.02 -2.22
N GLU A 106 -20.61 -20.01 -1.81
CA GLU A 106 -20.14 -20.59 -0.56
C GLU A 106 -19.44 -19.52 0.25
N CYS A 107 -19.74 -19.42 1.54
CA CYS A 107 -19.17 -18.42 2.43
C CYS A 107 -18.72 -19.03 3.75
N SER A 108 -17.65 -18.49 4.34
CA SER A 108 -17.30 -18.74 5.75
C SER A 108 -18.27 -18.01 6.69
N SER A 109 -18.17 -18.32 7.98
CA SER A 109 -18.99 -17.67 9.01
C SER A 109 -18.92 -16.15 8.92
N TYR A 110 -20.06 -15.52 9.20
CA TYR A 110 -20.29 -14.08 9.14
C TYR A 110 -20.03 -13.45 7.77
N LEU A 111 -20.02 -14.24 6.69
CA LEU A 111 -19.73 -13.79 5.33
C LEU A 111 -18.36 -13.08 5.21
N GLN A 112 -17.38 -13.50 6.01
CA GLN A 112 -16.03 -12.91 6.02
C GLN A 112 -15.25 -13.23 4.74
N PHE A 113 -15.41 -14.44 4.23
CA PHE A 113 -14.89 -14.89 2.95
C PHE A 113 -16.03 -15.54 2.16
N CYS A 114 -16.17 -15.23 0.88
CA CYS A 114 -17.09 -15.92 -0.02
C CYS A 114 -16.41 -16.27 -1.34
N ARG A 115 -16.83 -17.38 -1.96
CA ARG A 115 -16.50 -17.71 -3.34
C ARG A 115 -17.77 -18.02 -4.11
N GLY A 116 -17.83 -17.57 -5.35
CA GLY A 116 -18.97 -17.76 -6.21
C GLY A 116 -18.61 -18.23 -7.60
N LYS A 117 -19.54 -18.94 -8.24
CA LYS A 117 -19.45 -19.33 -9.65
C LYS A 117 -20.69 -18.88 -10.40
N ASN A 118 -20.50 -18.41 -11.63
CA ASN A 118 -21.56 -17.93 -12.51
C ASN A 118 -22.47 -16.91 -11.80
N LEU A 119 -21.89 -15.82 -11.30
CA LEU A 119 -22.62 -14.78 -10.56
C LEU A 119 -22.95 -13.57 -11.43
N TYR A 120 -24.15 -13.04 -11.24
CA TYR A 120 -24.64 -11.80 -11.84
C TYR A 120 -24.44 -10.64 -10.85
N LEU A 121 -23.89 -9.52 -11.33
CA LEU A 121 -23.80 -8.25 -10.59
C LEU A 121 -24.29 -7.08 -11.46
N ASP A 122 -25.08 -6.17 -10.90
CA ASP A 122 -25.67 -5.03 -11.60
C ASP A 122 -25.12 -3.69 -11.10
N PHE A 123 -24.37 -3.00 -11.96
CA PHE A 123 -23.75 -1.71 -11.67
C PHE A 123 -24.38 -0.54 -12.45
N ARG A 124 -25.62 -0.70 -12.93
CA ARG A 124 -26.33 0.34 -13.70
C ARG A 124 -26.67 1.59 -12.90
N ASP A 125 -26.75 1.51 -11.57
CA ASP A 125 -27.03 2.67 -10.70
C ASP A 125 -25.77 3.48 -10.33
N LEU A 126 -24.57 2.91 -10.51
CA LEU A 126 -23.30 3.60 -10.21
C LEU A 126 -23.17 4.98 -10.88
N PRO A 127 -23.54 5.20 -12.16
CA PRO A 127 -23.46 6.53 -12.78
C PRO A 127 -24.34 7.60 -12.15
N ALA A 128 -25.42 7.21 -11.47
CA ALA A 128 -26.28 8.17 -10.79
C ALA A 128 -25.70 8.63 -9.44
N ARG A 129 -24.70 7.93 -8.92
CA ARG A 129 -24.10 8.22 -7.61
C ARG A 129 -23.02 9.29 -7.73
N LYS A 130 -23.21 10.40 -7.01
CA LYS A 130 -22.27 11.52 -6.97
C LYS A 130 -21.21 11.40 -5.86
N GLU A 131 -21.40 10.47 -4.93
CA GLU A 131 -20.56 10.28 -3.75
C GLU A 131 -19.36 9.36 -4.01
N SER A 132 -18.29 9.53 -3.21
CA SER A 132 -17.15 8.59 -3.20
C SER A 132 -17.57 7.24 -2.61
N PHE A 133 -17.04 6.15 -3.19
CA PHE A 133 -17.39 4.77 -2.82
C PHE A 133 -16.50 4.16 -1.73
N ARG A 134 -15.66 4.95 -1.07
CA ARG A 134 -14.82 4.47 0.03
C ARG A 134 -15.69 4.06 1.23
N TYR A 135 -15.52 2.81 1.68
CA TYR A 135 -16.25 2.21 2.81
C TYR A 135 -17.78 2.23 2.72
N LYS A 136 -18.33 2.34 1.51
CA LYS A 136 -19.77 2.22 1.31
C LYS A 136 -20.21 0.77 1.56
N MET A 137 -21.38 0.65 2.19
CA MET A 137 -21.99 -0.63 2.57
C MET A 137 -23.18 -0.99 1.68
N ASP A 138 -23.49 -0.14 0.70
CA ASP A 138 -24.69 -0.22 -0.11
C ASP A 138 -24.34 -0.16 -1.60
N VAL A 139 -23.15 -0.69 -1.99
CA VAL A 139 -22.72 -0.69 -3.39
C VAL A 139 -23.65 -1.56 -4.23
N LEU A 140 -23.99 -2.74 -3.71
CA LEU A 140 -25.05 -3.60 -4.26
C LEU A 140 -26.29 -3.52 -3.38
N LYS A 141 -27.46 -3.42 -4.02
CA LYS A 141 -28.77 -3.47 -3.38
C LYS A 141 -29.50 -4.75 -3.80
N LYS A 142 -30.68 -4.94 -3.23
CA LYS A 142 -31.62 -6.00 -3.63
C LYS A 142 -31.81 -6.03 -5.15
N GLY A 143 -31.67 -7.22 -5.74
CA GLY A 143 -31.79 -7.43 -7.20
C GLY A 143 -30.53 -7.09 -8.00
N GLN A 144 -29.46 -6.59 -7.36
CA GLN A 144 -28.20 -6.25 -8.03
C GLN A 144 -27.12 -7.33 -7.90
N ILE A 145 -27.40 -8.43 -7.21
CA ILE A 145 -26.51 -9.58 -7.14
C ILE A 145 -27.34 -10.86 -7.08
N GLY A 146 -26.94 -11.88 -7.82
CA GLY A 146 -27.67 -13.14 -7.83
C GLY A 146 -27.06 -14.22 -8.71
N GLY A 147 -27.78 -15.33 -8.78
CA GLY A 147 -27.43 -16.48 -9.58
C GLY A 147 -28.56 -17.50 -9.65
N LYS A 148 -28.52 -18.39 -10.63
CA LYS A 148 -29.48 -19.49 -10.75
C LYS A 148 -29.02 -20.66 -9.90
N CYS A 149 -29.74 -20.93 -8.82
CA CYS A 149 -29.41 -21.98 -7.85
C CYS A 149 -30.60 -22.22 -6.92
N LYS A 150 -30.44 -23.06 -5.90
CA LYS A 150 -31.32 -23.11 -4.73
C LYS A 150 -30.74 -22.23 -3.61
N LEU A 151 -31.35 -21.08 -3.33
CA LEU A 151 -30.85 -20.16 -2.30
C LEU A 151 -31.39 -20.49 -0.90
N ASP A 152 -30.51 -20.72 0.07
CA ASP A 152 -30.84 -20.78 1.50
C ASP A 152 -30.88 -19.35 2.08
N LYS A 153 -32.02 -18.68 1.88
CA LYS A 153 -32.23 -17.29 2.34
C LYS A 153 -32.11 -17.15 3.86
N PHE A 154 -32.56 -18.14 4.61
CA PHE A 154 -32.51 -18.09 6.07
C PHE A 154 -31.06 -18.08 6.55
N ARG A 155 -30.25 -19.02 6.05
CA ARG A 155 -28.81 -19.08 6.39
C ARG A 155 -28.08 -17.82 5.96
N LEU A 156 -28.31 -17.33 4.75
CA LEU A 156 -27.69 -16.12 4.25
C LEU A 156 -27.94 -14.93 5.20
N GLN A 157 -29.19 -14.76 5.65
CA GLN A 157 -29.54 -13.68 6.57
C GLN A 157 -28.99 -13.90 7.99
N SER A 158 -28.95 -15.14 8.48
CA SER A 158 -28.37 -15.42 9.81
C SER A 158 -26.87 -15.16 9.88
N GLU A 159 -26.15 -15.35 8.77
CA GLU A 159 -24.71 -15.06 8.67
C GLU A 159 -24.44 -13.57 8.37
N ALA A 160 -25.43 -12.80 7.91
CA ALA A 160 -25.30 -11.38 7.57
C ALA A 160 -25.36 -10.42 8.77
N THR A 161 -25.09 -10.90 9.99
CA THR A 161 -25.22 -10.12 11.24
C THR A 161 -24.10 -9.10 11.45
N HIS A 162 -22.90 -9.35 10.91
CA HIS A 162 -21.75 -8.45 11.04
C HIS A 162 -21.70 -7.42 9.91
N GLN A 163 -22.50 -6.35 10.00
CA GLN A 163 -22.57 -5.30 8.98
C GLN A 163 -21.46 -4.26 9.17
N SER A 164 -20.35 -4.41 8.44
CA SER A 164 -19.29 -3.39 8.41
C SER A 164 -18.44 -3.50 7.13
N PRO A 165 -18.01 -2.36 6.55
CA PRO A 165 -17.41 -2.34 5.21
C PRO A 165 -16.09 -3.10 5.11
N LEU A 166 -15.36 -3.25 6.21
CA LEU A 166 -14.05 -3.93 6.25
C LEU A 166 -14.03 -5.13 7.20
N GLN A 167 -15.18 -5.55 7.72
CA GLN A 167 -15.30 -6.71 8.61
C GLN A 167 -15.94 -7.91 7.95
N SER A 168 -16.86 -7.70 7.00
CA SER A 168 -17.48 -8.79 6.24
C SER A 168 -17.98 -8.30 4.88
N TRP A 169 -18.36 -9.26 4.03
CA TRP A 169 -19.09 -8.99 2.79
C TRP A 169 -20.61 -8.97 2.98
N ALA A 170 -21.10 -9.13 4.21
CA ALA A 170 -22.52 -9.10 4.52
C ALA A 170 -23.27 -7.90 3.93
N PRO A 171 -22.71 -6.67 3.93
CA PRO A 171 -23.41 -5.52 3.34
C PRO A 171 -23.84 -5.73 1.88
N GLU A 172 -23.01 -6.40 1.08
CA GLU A 172 -23.29 -6.65 -0.34
C GLU A 172 -23.99 -8.00 -0.55
N ILE A 173 -23.51 -9.05 0.11
CA ILE A 173 -23.91 -10.44 -0.14
C ILE A 173 -25.29 -10.77 0.43
N GLN A 174 -25.75 -10.06 1.46
CA GLN A 174 -27.13 -10.21 1.97
C GLN A 174 -28.21 -9.97 0.91
N HIS A 175 -27.86 -9.25 -0.17
CA HIS A 175 -28.76 -8.91 -1.26
C HIS A 175 -28.81 -9.96 -2.38
N PHE A 176 -28.15 -11.11 -2.21
CA PHE A 176 -28.12 -12.19 -3.20
C PHE A 176 -29.53 -12.75 -3.46
N GLU A 177 -29.91 -12.83 -4.74
CA GLU A 177 -31.20 -13.38 -5.17
C GLU A 177 -31.05 -14.59 -6.11
N GLU A 178 -32.05 -15.48 -6.03
CA GLU A 178 -32.20 -16.61 -6.94
C GLU A 178 -32.76 -16.12 -8.29
N LEU A 179 -32.09 -16.47 -9.39
CA LEU A 179 -32.47 -16.12 -10.75
C LEU A 179 -33.12 -17.30 -11.49
N SER A 180 -34.06 -17.00 -12.40
CA SER A 180 -34.70 -17.99 -13.27
C SER A 180 -33.78 -18.50 -14.39
N ASP A 181 -32.95 -17.61 -14.92
CA ASP A 181 -32.14 -17.82 -16.11
C ASP A 181 -30.71 -18.19 -15.77
N MET A 182 -30.08 -18.98 -16.65
CA MET A 182 -28.66 -19.32 -16.51
C MET A 182 -27.80 -18.06 -16.59
N VAL A 183 -26.73 -18.00 -15.81
CA VAL A 183 -25.75 -16.91 -15.88
C VAL A 183 -24.67 -17.30 -16.88
N ASN A 184 -24.99 -17.20 -18.17
CA ASN A 184 -24.13 -17.54 -19.30
C ASN A 184 -24.36 -16.58 -20.48
N GLU A 185 -23.53 -16.65 -21.52
CA GLU A 185 -23.63 -15.75 -22.68
C GLU A 185 -24.95 -15.91 -23.45
N GLU A 186 -25.56 -17.09 -23.40
CA GLU A 186 -26.81 -17.42 -24.11
C GLU A 186 -28.03 -16.71 -23.52
N SER A 187 -28.06 -16.46 -22.21
CA SER A 187 -29.20 -15.83 -21.56
C SER A 187 -29.29 -14.31 -21.77
N GLN A 188 -28.22 -13.68 -22.28
CA GLN A 188 -28.13 -12.23 -22.50
C GLN A 188 -28.48 -11.38 -21.26
N ILE A 189 -28.39 -11.95 -20.05
CA ILE A 189 -28.71 -11.25 -18.81
C ILE A 189 -27.68 -10.17 -18.46
N CYS A 190 -26.44 -10.33 -18.92
CA CYS A 190 -25.32 -9.41 -18.70
C CYS A 190 -24.85 -8.74 -19.98
N ASP A 191 -24.31 -7.54 -19.82
CA ASP A 191 -23.68 -6.77 -20.89
C ASP A 191 -22.19 -7.16 -21.05
N VAL A 192 -21.57 -7.70 -19.99
CA VAL A 192 -20.16 -8.11 -19.95
C VAL A 192 -20.02 -9.45 -19.23
N PHE A 193 -19.24 -10.36 -19.81
CA PHE A 193 -18.88 -11.65 -19.22
C PHE A 193 -17.39 -11.66 -18.87
N ILE A 194 -17.07 -12.09 -17.65
CA ILE A 194 -15.70 -12.18 -17.13
C ILE A 194 -15.41 -13.64 -16.81
N ASP A 195 -14.73 -14.32 -17.72
CA ASP A 195 -14.33 -15.73 -17.55
C ASP A 195 -13.14 -15.93 -16.61
N LYS A 196 -12.30 -14.91 -16.50
CA LYS A 196 -11.10 -14.98 -15.67
C LYS A 196 -11.48 -14.88 -14.18
N PRO A 197 -10.90 -15.74 -13.31
CA PRO A 197 -11.16 -15.66 -11.87
C PRO A 197 -10.87 -14.27 -11.34
N THR A 198 -11.83 -13.68 -10.64
CA THR A 198 -11.75 -12.29 -10.17
C THR A 198 -11.81 -12.21 -8.65
N PHE A 199 -10.83 -11.57 -8.03
CA PHE A 199 -10.84 -11.23 -6.61
C PHE A 199 -11.34 -9.81 -6.45
N ILE A 200 -12.36 -9.62 -5.62
CA ILE A 200 -12.94 -8.31 -5.33
C ILE A 200 -12.36 -7.79 -4.01
N MET A 201 -11.69 -6.65 -4.01
CA MET A 201 -10.94 -6.13 -2.85
C MET A 201 -11.58 -4.86 -2.29
N LYS A 202 -11.96 -4.86 -1.01
CA LYS A 202 -12.17 -3.64 -0.23
C LYS A 202 -10.86 -3.30 0.51
N ILE A 203 -10.27 -2.16 0.21
CA ILE A 203 -8.93 -1.76 0.69
C ILE A 203 -9.05 -0.92 1.97
N ASP A 204 -8.23 -1.20 2.99
CA ASP A 204 -8.15 -0.38 4.22
C ASP A 204 -7.51 0.98 3.93
N ALA A 205 -6.30 1.00 3.35
CA ALA A 205 -5.61 2.25 3.03
C ALA A 205 -4.69 2.07 1.82
N THR A 206 -4.34 3.16 1.13
CA THR A 206 -3.41 3.11 -0.01
C THR A 206 -2.05 3.76 0.28
N VAL A 207 -1.99 4.69 1.24
CA VAL A 207 -0.78 5.48 1.54
C VAL A 207 -0.02 5.04 2.78
N ASN A 208 -0.70 4.43 3.75
CA ASN A 208 -0.10 3.98 5.00
C ASN A 208 0.26 2.49 4.91
N MET A 209 1.56 2.18 5.00
CA MET A 209 2.05 0.80 4.88
C MET A 209 1.44 -0.15 5.91
N TYR A 210 1.27 0.28 7.16
CA TYR A 210 0.72 -0.58 8.22
C TYR A 210 -0.68 -1.06 7.86
N HIS A 211 -1.55 -0.13 7.48
CA HIS A 211 -2.94 -0.40 7.08
C HIS A 211 -3.02 -1.14 5.74
N HIS A 212 -2.24 -0.75 4.74
CA HIS A 212 -2.32 -1.36 3.42
C HIS A 212 -1.78 -2.80 3.38
N PHE A 213 -0.78 -3.12 4.22
CA PHE A 213 -0.26 -4.48 4.28
C PHE A 213 -1.23 -5.47 4.95
N CYS A 214 -2.23 -4.99 5.70
CA CYS A 214 -3.37 -5.82 6.09
C CYS A 214 -4.09 -6.38 4.84
N ASP A 215 -4.27 -5.58 3.80
CA ASP A 215 -4.98 -5.98 2.58
C ASP A 215 -4.23 -7.09 1.84
N PHE A 216 -2.92 -6.92 1.64
CA PHE A 216 -2.09 -7.93 1.00
C PHE A 216 -1.97 -9.21 1.82
N PHE A 217 -1.88 -9.08 3.14
CA PHE A 217 -1.81 -10.22 4.03
C PHE A 217 -3.12 -11.03 4.02
N ASN A 218 -4.26 -10.36 4.10
CA ASN A 218 -5.57 -11.02 4.08
C ASN A 218 -5.88 -11.59 2.68
N LEU A 219 -5.44 -10.96 1.60
CA LEU A 219 -5.50 -11.54 0.25
C LEU A 219 -4.66 -12.83 0.16
N TYR A 220 -3.41 -12.80 0.64
CA TYR A 220 -2.56 -13.99 0.68
C TYR A 220 -3.20 -15.13 1.48
N THR A 221 -3.75 -14.82 2.66
CA THR A 221 -4.48 -15.77 3.49
C THR A 221 -5.70 -16.33 2.75
N SER A 222 -6.42 -15.48 2.03
CA SER A 222 -7.59 -15.86 1.23
C SER A 222 -7.25 -16.80 0.08
N LEU A 223 -6.02 -16.76 -0.47
CA LEU A 223 -5.59 -17.76 -1.46
C LEU A 223 -5.64 -19.16 -0.86
N HIS A 224 -5.19 -19.34 0.39
CA HIS A 224 -5.26 -20.62 1.08
C HIS A 224 -6.70 -21.03 1.41
N VAL A 225 -7.56 -20.08 1.81
CA VAL A 225 -8.98 -20.36 2.10
C VAL A 225 -9.76 -20.74 0.83
N ASN A 226 -9.45 -20.10 -0.30
CA ASN A 226 -10.16 -20.26 -1.57
C ASN A 226 -10.02 -21.67 -2.17
N GLY A 227 -8.86 -22.32 -2.03
CA GLY A 227 -8.83 -23.77 -2.16
C GLY A 227 -7.50 -24.41 -2.50
N THR A 228 -7.43 -25.71 -2.23
CA THR A 228 -6.37 -26.64 -2.62
C THR A 228 -6.57 -27.11 -4.06
N HIS A 229 -6.45 -26.20 -5.03
CA HIS A 229 -6.47 -26.55 -6.45
C HIS A 229 -5.23 -26.04 -7.18
N SER A 230 -4.97 -26.57 -8.37
CA SER A 230 -3.73 -26.31 -9.12
C SER A 230 -3.48 -24.83 -9.42
N LYS A 231 -4.56 -24.05 -9.57
CA LYS A 231 -4.52 -22.59 -9.82
C LYS A 231 -4.46 -21.70 -8.57
N MET A 232 -4.35 -22.24 -7.35
CA MET A 232 -4.43 -21.45 -6.09
C MET A 232 -3.47 -20.24 -6.04
N PHE A 233 -2.26 -20.41 -6.57
CA PHE A 233 -1.23 -19.36 -6.64
C PHE A 233 -1.00 -18.82 -8.06
N SER A 234 -1.99 -18.98 -8.95
CA SER A 234 -1.93 -18.39 -10.29
C SER A 234 -1.88 -16.87 -10.19
N ARG A 235 -1.07 -16.24 -11.05
CA ARG A 235 -1.09 -14.78 -11.25
C ARG A 235 -2.01 -14.36 -12.38
N ASP A 236 -2.59 -15.31 -13.11
CA ASP A 236 -3.60 -15.03 -14.12
C ASP A 236 -4.99 -14.92 -13.50
N ILE A 237 -5.15 -13.93 -12.64
CA ILE A 237 -6.39 -13.57 -11.98
C ILE A 237 -6.66 -12.08 -12.15
N ASN A 238 -7.93 -11.69 -12.19
CA ASN A 238 -8.33 -10.30 -12.14
C ASN A 238 -8.42 -9.83 -10.69
N ILE A 239 -8.12 -8.57 -10.45
CA ILE A 239 -8.35 -7.91 -9.15
C ILE A 239 -9.21 -6.69 -9.42
N LEU A 240 -10.39 -6.66 -8.80
CA LEU A 240 -11.35 -5.57 -8.86
C LEU A 240 -11.33 -4.82 -7.52
N ILE A 241 -10.83 -3.59 -7.51
CA ILE A 241 -10.89 -2.72 -6.34
C ILE A 241 -12.30 -2.18 -6.21
N TRP A 242 -12.90 -2.35 -5.03
CA TRP A 242 -14.31 -2.04 -4.75
C TRP A 242 -14.55 -0.55 -4.48
N GLU A 243 -13.99 0.29 -5.35
CA GLU A 243 -14.01 1.75 -5.25
C GLU A 243 -14.11 2.35 -6.67
N THR A 244 -14.51 3.62 -6.79
CA THR A 244 -14.66 4.32 -8.08
C THR A 244 -13.45 5.17 -8.48
N TYR A 245 -12.49 5.35 -7.58
CA TYR A 245 -11.24 6.06 -7.85
C TYR A 245 -10.16 5.12 -8.38
N THR A 246 -9.20 5.69 -9.09
CA THR A 246 -8.06 4.93 -9.60
C THR A 246 -7.11 4.60 -8.45
N TYR A 247 -6.86 3.32 -8.22
CA TYR A 247 -5.93 2.90 -7.19
C TYR A 247 -4.52 3.45 -7.47
N HIS A 248 -3.95 4.13 -6.48
CA HIS A 248 -2.57 4.61 -6.49
C HIS A 248 -1.92 4.41 -5.12
N SER A 249 -0.73 3.81 -5.09
CA SER A 249 0.03 3.57 -3.87
C SER A 249 1.52 3.40 -4.16
N ASN A 250 2.39 3.86 -3.25
CA ASN A 250 3.82 3.55 -3.28
C ASN A 250 4.10 2.06 -3.19
N PHE A 251 3.19 1.31 -2.58
CA PHE A 251 3.28 -0.13 -2.37
C PHE A 251 2.59 -0.91 -3.48
N GLY A 252 2.03 -0.25 -4.50
CA GLY A 252 1.25 -0.86 -5.56
C GLY A 252 1.98 -1.92 -6.37
N ILE A 253 3.32 -1.89 -6.41
CA ILE A 253 4.11 -2.97 -7.02
C ILE A 253 3.87 -4.33 -6.36
N THR A 254 3.42 -4.36 -5.09
CA THR A 254 3.07 -5.57 -4.34
C THR A 254 1.94 -6.35 -5.01
N TRP A 255 1.01 -5.70 -5.73
CA TRP A 255 0.00 -6.39 -6.54
C TRP A 255 0.59 -7.33 -7.58
N SER A 256 1.81 -7.04 -8.07
CA SER A 256 2.50 -7.94 -9.00
C SER A 256 2.85 -9.30 -8.37
N ALA A 257 2.76 -9.46 -7.05
CA ALA A 257 2.88 -10.76 -6.40
C ALA A 257 1.63 -11.65 -6.58
N PHE A 258 0.47 -11.03 -6.77
CA PHE A 258 -0.83 -11.68 -6.82
C PHE A 258 -1.40 -11.78 -8.22
N THR A 259 -1.18 -10.76 -9.06
CA THR A 259 -1.69 -10.72 -10.42
C THR A 259 -0.63 -10.26 -11.44
N GLN A 260 -0.83 -10.64 -12.70
CA GLN A 260 -0.15 -10.08 -13.87
C GLN A 260 -1.07 -9.19 -14.71
N ASN A 261 -2.36 -9.15 -14.37
CA ASN A 261 -3.37 -8.36 -15.05
C ASN A 261 -3.43 -6.94 -14.44
N PRO A 262 -3.84 -5.92 -15.22
CA PRO A 262 -4.14 -4.60 -14.68
C PRO A 262 -5.23 -4.65 -13.59
N LEU A 263 -5.12 -3.77 -12.60
CA LEU A 263 -6.18 -3.61 -11.61
C LEU A 263 -7.41 -2.97 -12.26
N MET A 264 -8.58 -3.53 -11.98
CA MET A 264 -9.87 -2.94 -12.31
C MET A 264 -10.44 -2.23 -11.08
N ASN A 265 -11.41 -1.35 -11.30
CA ASN A 265 -12.18 -0.71 -10.24
C ASN A 265 -13.67 -0.61 -10.65
N LEU A 266 -14.54 -0.14 -9.77
CA LEU A 266 -15.98 -0.06 -10.04
C LEU A 266 -16.31 0.83 -11.27
N ARG A 267 -15.47 1.83 -11.57
CA ARG A 267 -15.62 2.68 -12.78
C ARG A 267 -15.51 1.87 -14.07
N THR A 268 -14.79 0.75 -14.06
CA THR A 268 -14.64 -0.15 -15.23
C THR A 268 -15.99 -0.74 -15.68
N PHE A 269 -16.92 -0.94 -14.74
CA PHE A 269 -18.21 -1.58 -14.96
C PHE A 269 -19.42 -0.67 -14.75
N GLN A 270 -19.19 0.61 -14.47
CA GLN A 270 -20.23 1.60 -14.25
C GLN A 270 -21.22 1.63 -15.42
N GLY A 271 -22.52 1.50 -15.11
CA GLY A 271 -23.58 1.49 -16.11
C GLY A 271 -23.87 0.12 -16.73
N LYS A 272 -23.26 -0.97 -16.26
CA LYS A 272 -23.35 -2.30 -16.89
C LYS A 272 -23.79 -3.39 -15.92
N ARG A 273 -24.37 -4.46 -16.47
CA ARG A 273 -24.56 -5.76 -15.81
C ARG A 273 -23.39 -6.66 -16.17
N VAL A 274 -22.79 -7.28 -15.17
CA VAL A 274 -21.54 -8.04 -15.31
C VAL A 274 -21.73 -9.43 -14.73
N CYS A 275 -21.39 -10.44 -15.53
CA CYS A 275 -21.44 -11.83 -15.16
C CYS A 275 -20.02 -12.36 -14.92
N PHE A 276 -19.76 -12.88 -13.74
CA PHE A 276 -18.46 -13.46 -13.38
C PHE A 276 -18.54 -14.98 -13.37
N ARG A 277 -17.66 -15.62 -14.13
CA ARG A 277 -17.54 -17.09 -14.14
C ARG A 277 -17.05 -17.62 -12.80
N GLU A 278 -16.01 -17.01 -12.24
CA GLU A 278 -15.49 -17.28 -10.92
C GLU A 278 -15.15 -15.96 -10.22
N VAL A 279 -15.68 -15.78 -9.01
CA VAL A 279 -15.45 -14.58 -8.21
C VAL A 279 -15.15 -14.95 -6.76
N VAL A 280 -14.19 -14.25 -6.16
CA VAL A 280 -13.79 -14.43 -4.77
C VAL A 280 -13.92 -13.10 -4.04
N PHE A 281 -14.59 -13.16 -2.91
CA PHE A 281 -14.72 -12.11 -1.91
C PHE A 281 -13.78 -12.50 -0.74
N PRO A 282 -12.53 -12.02 -0.75
CA PRO A 282 -11.49 -12.42 0.19
C PRO A 282 -11.75 -11.88 1.61
N LEU A 283 -11.03 -12.45 2.58
CA LEU A 283 -10.97 -11.95 3.95
C LEU A 283 -10.63 -10.46 3.98
N LEU A 284 -11.23 -9.73 4.93
CA LEU A 284 -11.14 -8.28 5.01
C LEU A 284 -10.24 -7.79 6.16
N PRO A 285 -9.63 -6.60 6.04
CA PRO A 285 -8.54 -6.17 6.90
C PRO A 285 -8.94 -5.85 8.35
N ARG A 286 -10.23 -5.61 8.66
CA ARG A 286 -10.68 -5.16 10.00
C ARG A 286 -11.57 -6.17 10.72
N MET A 287 -11.62 -7.42 10.26
CA MET A 287 -12.44 -8.48 10.84
C MET A 287 -12.33 -8.55 12.38
N ILE A 288 -13.45 -8.82 13.03
CA ILE A 288 -13.47 -9.13 14.46
C ILE A 288 -12.69 -10.44 14.66
N PHE A 289 -11.68 -10.40 15.54
CA PHE A 289 -10.71 -11.49 15.70
C PHE A 289 -9.99 -11.89 14.40
N GLY A 290 -9.78 -10.92 13.51
CA GLY A 290 -9.09 -11.07 12.23
C GLY A 290 -7.58 -11.19 12.34
N LEU A 291 -6.94 -11.43 11.19
CA LEU A 291 -5.48 -11.44 11.12
C LEU A 291 -4.92 -10.05 10.76
N TYR A 292 -3.73 -9.77 11.28
CA TYR A 292 -3.02 -8.50 11.20
C TYR A 292 -3.65 -7.39 12.07
N TYR A 293 -4.86 -6.95 11.76
CA TYR A 293 -5.61 -6.00 12.58
C TYR A 293 -6.54 -6.78 13.52
N ASN A 294 -6.49 -6.52 14.83
CA ASN A 294 -7.26 -7.23 15.87
C ASN A 294 -6.92 -8.73 16.05
N THR A 295 -5.70 -9.16 15.70
CA THR A 295 -5.29 -10.55 15.95
C THR A 295 -5.26 -10.83 17.45
N PRO A 296 -6.04 -11.80 17.95
CA PRO A 296 -5.95 -12.19 19.34
C PRO A 296 -4.68 -13.02 19.50
N ILE A 297 -3.62 -12.40 20.03
CA ILE A 297 -2.35 -13.08 20.22
C ILE A 297 -2.24 -13.53 21.68
N VAL A 298 -2.31 -14.83 21.89
CA VAL A 298 -2.09 -15.43 23.20
C VAL A 298 -0.70 -15.10 23.72
N TRP A 299 -0.61 -14.86 25.03
CA TRP A 299 0.61 -14.38 25.68
C TRP A 299 1.82 -15.27 25.40
N GLY A 300 2.98 -14.64 25.21
CA GLY A 300 4.28 -15.30 25.10
C GLY A 300 4.56 -16.06 23.80
N CYS A 301 3.55 -16.35 22.97
CA CYS A 301 3.73 -17.11 21.73
C CYS A 301 4.21 -16.23 20.57
N LYS A 302 5.02 -16.79 19.68
CA LYS A 302 5.68 -16.08 18.57
C LYS A 302 5.90 -16.98 17.37
N GLU A 303 6.40 -16.39 16.28
CA GLU A 303 6.85 -17.08 15.05
C GLU A 303 5.69 -17.77 14.30
N SER A 304 4.68 -16.98 13.93
CA SER A 304 3.60 -17.46 13.07
C SER A 304 4.13 -17.90 11.71
N GLY A 305 3.84 -19.17 11.38
CA GLY A 305 4.11 -19.74 10.08
C GLY A 305 3.45 -18.95 8.95
N LEU A 306 2.22 -18.48 9.15
CA LEU A 306 1.48 -17.71 8.15
C LEU A 306 2.13 -16.35 7.85
N PHE A 307 2.56 -15.59 8.87
CA PHE A 307 3.28 -14.31 8.67
C PHE A 307 4.65 -14.51 8.02
N HIS A 308 5.37 -15.56 8.44
CA HIS A 308 6.64 -15.93 7.83
C HIS A 308 6.47 -16.38 6.36
N ALA A 309 5.43 -17.14 6.04
CA ALA A 309 5.11 -17.56 4.68
C ALA A 309 4.76 -16.36 3.79
N PHE A 310 3.89 -15.46 4.26
CA PHE A 310 3.55 -14.22 3.57
C PHE A 310 4.79 -13.40 3.21
N SER A 311 5.70 -13.19 4.18
CA SER A 311 6.96 -12.48 3.95
C SER A 311 7.79 -13.11 2.82
N LYS A 312 7.99 -14.43 2.88
CA LYS A 312 8.74 -15.18 1.85
C LYS A 312 8.06 -15.15 0.50
N PHE A 313 6.73 -15.24 0.46
CA PHE A 313 5.94 -15.13 -0.76
C PHE A 313 6.16 -13.79 -1.47
N ILE A 314 6.01 -12.68 -0.75
CA ILE A 314 6.17 -11.33 -1.32
C ILE A 314 7.60 -11.10 -1.80
N LEU A 315 8.62 -11.41 -0.99
CA LEU A 315 10.02 -11.23 -1.35
C LEU A 315 10.38 -12.03 -2.61
N HIS A 316 9.93 -13.28 -2.70
CA HIS A 316 10.18 -14.13 -3.87
C HIS A 316 9.52 -13.61 -5.14
N ARG A 317 8.23 -13.24 -5.06
CA ARG A 317 7.46 -12.77 -6.22
C ARG A 317 7.97 -11.43 -6.75
N LEU A 318 8.40 -10.55 -5.85
CA LEU A 318 8.99 -9.26 -6.21
C LEU A 318 10.46 -9.37 -6.62
N LYS A 319 11.04 -10.58 -6.61
CA LYS A 319 12.43 -10.87 -6.99
C LYS A 319 13.42 -10.05 -6.16
N ILE A 320 13.15 -9.93 -4.86
CA ILE A 320 14.08 -9.33 -3.91
C ILE A 320 15.19 -10.35 -3.63
N PRO A 321 16.47 -10.01 -3.88
CA PRO A 321 17.57 -10.94 -3.67
C PRO A 321 17.76 -11.21 -2.18
N ASN A 322 18.08 -12.46 -1.86
CA ASN A 322 18.58 -12.81 -0.53
C ASN A 322 19.99 -12.23 -0.33
N ARG A 323 20.31 -11.85 0.91
CA ARG A 323 21.59 -11.24 1.28
C ARG A 323 22.84 -12.10 1.00
N THR A 324 22.67 -13.40 0.76
CA THR A 324 23.77 -14.33 0.43
C THR A 324 24.59 -13.92 -0.80
N ALA A 325 24.13 -12.96 -1.60
CA ALA A 325 24.83 -12.48 -2.79
C ALA A 325 25.73 -11.23 -2.58
N ILE A 326 25.67 -10.54 -1.44
CA ILE A 326 26.06 -9.10 -1.42
C ILE A 326 27.38 -8.77 -0.71
N ASP A 327 27.95 -9.60 0.17
CA ASP A 327 29.17 -9.21 0.91
C ASP A 327 30.30 -10.27 0.84
N GLN A 328 31.16 -10.21 -0.17
CA GLN A 328 32.48 -10.87 -0.18
C GLN A 328 33.51 -10.05 0.63
N VAL A 329 33.20 -9.72 1.88
CA VAL A 329 34.09 -8.91 2.74
C VAL A 329 34.77 -9.80 3.76
N ALA A 330 36.10 -9.69 3.87
CA ALA A 330 36.95 -10.49 4.77
C ALA A 330 36.55 -10.43 6.26
N LYS A 331 35.82 -9.37 6.67
CA LYS A 331 35.22 -9.22 8.01
C LYS A 331 33.80 -8.63 7.90
N PRO A 332 32.75 -9.46 7.96
CA PRO A 332 31.37 -9.00 7.84
C PRO A 332 30.98 -8.17 9.08
N LYS A 333 30.53 -6.93 8.85
CA LYS A 333 30.04 -6.01 9.87
C LYS A 333 28.52 -6.14 10.01
N ILE A 334 28.01 -6.01 11.23
CA ILE A 334 26.56 -5.92 11.48
C ILE A 334 26.04 -4.62 10.84
N LYS A 335 24.99 -4.75 10.03
CA LYS A 335 24.37 -3.66 9.27
C LYS A 335 23.20 -3.06 10.05
N ILE A 336 23.33 -1.80 10.40
CA ILE A 336 22.31 -1.03 11.12
C ILE A 336 21.65 -0.05 10.16
N LEU A 337 20.32 -0.09 10.11
CA LEU A 337 19.51 0.85 9.35
C LEU A 337 18.71 1.71 10.33
N LEU A 338 18.94 3.02 10.31
CA LEU A 338 18.15 4.00 11.04
C LEU A 338 17.15 4.64 10.08
N LEU A 339 15.86 4.43 10.35
CA LEU A 339 14.75 5.06 9.65
C LEU A 339 14.48 6.45 10.24
N SER A 340 14.88 7.47 9.49
CA SER A 340 14.59 8.86 9.79
C SER A 340 13.20 9.25 9.33
N ARG A 341 12.66 10.31 9.92
CA ARG A 341 11.33 10.86 9.62
C ARG A 341 11.43 12.35 9.34
N ASN A 342 10.75 12.76 8.27
CA ASN A 342 10.54 14.16 7.92
C ASN A 342 9.05 14.51 8.07
N THR A 343 8.51 14.24 9.25
CA THR A 343 7.12 14.56 9.64
C THR A 343 7.13 15.69 10.67
N GLN A 344 6.01 16.36 10.91
CA GLN A 344 5.91 17.42 11.93
C GLN A 344 6.24 16.89 13.34
N TYR A 345 5.77 15.67 13.64
CA TYR A 345 5.92 15.01 14.94
C TYR A 345 6.68 13.69 14.83
N ARG A 346 7.07 13.13 15.98
CA ARG A 346 7.84 11.89 16.13
C ARG A 346 9.21 11.94 15.41
N ARG A 347 9.83 13.11 15.38
CA ARG A 347 11.22 13.29 14.91
C ARG A 347 12.21 12.96 16.03
N ILE A 348 13.41 12.53 15.63
CA ILE A 348 14.54 12.29 16.52
C ILE A 348 15.37 13.57 16.58
N LEU A 349 15.29 14.31 17.69
CA LEU A 349 15.93 15.62 17.84
C LEU A 349 17.45 15.53 17.83
N ASN A 350 18.02 14.51 18.47
CA ASN A 350 19.47 14.27 18.55
C ASN A 350 19.95 13.14 17.60
N GLU A 351 19.31 12.97 16.44
CA GLU A 351 19.59 11.88 15.49
C GLU A 351 21.07 11.77 15.11
N GLN A 352 21.72 12.91 14.87
CA GLN A 352 23.13 12.94 14.49
C GLN A 352 24.04 12.39 15.61
N ALA A 353 23.75 12.72 16.88
CA ALA A 353 24.50 12.19 18.02
C ALA A 353 24.36 10.66 18.12
N LEU A 354 23.17 10.12 17.87
CA LEU A 354 22.94 8.67 17.84
C LEU A 354 23.72 8.01 16.68
N LEU A 355 23.70 8.61 15.49
CA LEU A 355 24.45 8.10 14.33
C LEU A 355 25.95 8.10 14.57
N ASP A 356 26.49 9.15 15.19
CA ASP A 356 27.91 9.25 15.48
C ASP A 356 28.33 8.27 16.56
N ALA A 357 27.50 8.07 17.58
CA ALA A 357 27.69 7.02 18.58
C ALA A 357 27.79 5.62 17.95
N LEU A 358 26.92 5.29 16.98
CA LEU A 358 27.00 4.01 16.26
C LEU A 358 28.29 3.88 15.44
N ARG A 359 28.71 4.94 14.76
CA ARG A 359 29.90 4.94 13.90
C ARG A 359 31.19 4.83 14.72
N LEU A 360 31.21 5.41 15.91
CA LEU A 360 32.35 5.39 16.84
C LEU A 360 32.38 4.13 17.72
N SER A 361 31.35 3.28 17.67
CA SER A 361 31.30 2.04 18.44
C SER A 361 32.52 1.14 18.16
N PRO A 362 33.16 0.57 19.21
CA PRO A 362 34.28 -0.37 19.05
C PRO A 362 33.95 -1.59 18.19
N ARG A 363 32.66 -1.96 18.09
CA ARG A 363 32.18 -3.09 17.27
C ARG A 363 32.16 -2.80 15.77
N GLN A 364 32.37 -1.54 15.36
CA GLN A 364 32.47 -1.08 13.97
C GLN A 364 31.27 -1.50 13.09
N TYR A 365 30.08 -1.01 13.41
CA TYR A 365 28.89 -1.29 12.61
C TYR A 365 28.95 -0.66 11.21
N SER A 366 28.17 -1.22 10.27
CA SER A 366 27.85 -0.58 9.00
C SER A 366 26.53 0.15 9.14
N VAL A 367 26.57 1.48 9.25
CA VAL A 367 25.40 2.30 9.60
C VAL A 367 24.87 3.03 8.36
N LYS A 368 23.57 2.87 8.07
CA LYS A 368 22.85 3.60 7.02
C LYS A 368 21.69 4.38 7.63
N ARG A 369 21.58 5.66 7.30
CA ARG A 369 20.38 6.48 7.54
C ARG A 369 19.53 6.46 6.27
N VAL A 370 18.24 6.19 6.40
CA VAL A 370 17.29 6.24 5.29
C VAL A 370 16.03 7.00 5.65
N GLU A 371 15.39 7.51 4.61
CA GLU A 371 14.05 8.10 4.68
C GLU A 371 13.23 7.47 3.56
N PHE A 372 12.22 6.67 3.93
CA PHE A 372 11.33 6.06 2.95
C PHE A 372 10.20 7.02 2.63
N THR A 373 10.35 7.71 1.50
CA THR A 373 9.35 8.63 0.96
C THR A 373 8.67 8.01 -0.26
N HIS A 374 7.66 8.70 -0.81
CA HIS A 374 7.02 8.34 -2.09
C HIS A 374 7.99 8.24 -3.27
N GLU A 375 9.20 8.79 -3.14
CA GLU A 375 10.19 8.73 -4.21
C GLU A 375 11.00 7.45 -4.26
N THR A 376 11.07 6.74 -3.13
CA THR A 376 11.86 5.53 -3.03
C THR A 376 11.00 4.38 -3.52
N ASP A 377 11.38 3.77 -4.64
CA ASP A 377 10.70 2.59 -5.16
C ASP A 377 10.61 1.49 -4.10
N PHE A 378 9.43 0.88 -3.93
CA PHE A 378 9.22 -0.08 -2.86
C PHE A 378 10.08 -1.34 -2.99
N ARG A 379 10.44 -1.80 -4.21
CA ARG A 379 11.40 -2.91 -4.35
C ARG A 379 12.79 -2.50 -3.86
N HIS A 380 13.18 -1.24 -4.06
CA HIS A 380 14.42 -0.73 -3.47
C HIS A 380 14.35 -0.68 -1.94
N GLN A 381 13.21 -0.24 -1.36
CA GLN A 381 13.00 -0.27 0.10
C GLN A 381 13.20 -1.70 0.64
N LEU A 382 12.56 -2.70 0.02
CA LEU A 382 12.71 -4.11 0.41
C LEU A 382 14.14 -4.65 0.27
N ARG A 383 14.91 -4.22 -0.75
CA ARG A 383 16.33 -4.60 -0.88
C ARG A 383 17.17 -4.06 0.27
N VAL A 384 16.93 -2.81 0.68
CA VAL A 384 17.63 -2.19 1.82
C VAL A 384 17.27 -2.94 3.11
N ILE A 385 15.99 -3.29 3.28
CA ILE A 385 15.50 -4.03 4.45
C ILE A 385 16.06 -5.46 4.50
N GLN A 386 16.11 -6.18 3.39
CA GLN A 386 16.75 -7.51 3.33
C GLN A 386 18.27 -7.45 3.58
N ASP A 387 18.89 -6.28 3.40
CA ASP A 387 20.31 -6.02 3.71
C ASP A 387 20.53 -5.48 5.14
N THR A 388 19.54 -5.56 6.02
CA THR A 388 19.60 -4.99 7.38
C THR A 388 19.62 -6.07 8.47
N ASP A 389 20.49 -5.91 9.47
CA ASP A 389 20.55 -6.78 10.67
C ASP A 389 19.82 -6.17 11.86
N ILE A 390 19.98 -4.85 12.06
CA ILE A 390 19.31 -4.11 13.13
C ILE A 390 18.56 -2.94 12.48
N PHE A 391 17.25 -2.94 12.63
CA PHE A 391 16.37 -1.90 12.11
C PHE A 391 15.89 -1.00 13.24
N ILE A 392 16.24 0.28 13.19
CA ILE A 392 15.97 1.26 14.23
C ILE A 392 15.00 2.31 13.68
N GLY A 393 13.93 2.62 14.40
CA GLY A 393 13.00 3.66 13.97
C GLY A 393 12.01 4.08 15.05
N MET A 394 11.38 5.23 14.84
CA MET A 394 10.27 5.72 15.65
C MET A 394 8.95 5.04 15.26
N HIS A 395 8.01 4.90 16.21
CA HIS A 395 6.68 4.35 15.96
C HIS A 395 5.98 4.96 14.75
N GLY A 396 5.53 4.11 13.82
CA GLY A 396 4.69 4.46 12.68
C GLY A 396 4.94 3.58 11.46
N ALA A 397 4.17 3.80 10.41
CA ALA A 397 4.01 2.89 9.26
C ALA A 397 5.32 2.40 8.61
N GLY A 398 6.40 3.18 8.70
CA GLY A 398 7.71 2.73 8.21
C GLY A 398 8.28 1.52 8.96
N LEU A 399 7.91 1.29 10.23
CA LEU A 399 8.32 0.10 10.98
C LEU A 399 7.67 -1.19 10.46
N THR A 400 6.59 -1.11 9.68
CA THR A 400 5.96 -2.28 9.03
C THR A 400 6.92 -3.04 8.10
N HIS A 401 8.01 -2.40 7.66
CA HIS A 401 9.10 -3.08 6.97
C HIS A 401 9.72 -4.25 7.75
N LEU A 402 9.51 -4.32 9.07
CA LEU A 402 9.93 -5.45 9.89
C LEU A 402 9.43 -6.81 9.39
N LEU A 403 8.29 -6.83 8.68
CA LEU A 403 7.74 -8.04 8.05
C LEU A 403 8.71 -8.67 7.06
N PHE A 404 9.61 -7.88 6.49
CA PHE A 404 10.53 -8.26 5.42
C PHE A 404 11.98 -8.24 5.86
N LEU A 405 12.27 -8.16 7.16
CA LEU A 405 13.63 -8.34 7.65
C LEU A 405 14.09 -9.81 7.51
N PRO A 406 15.41 -10.05 7.45
CA PRO A 406 15.96 -11.40 7.60
C PRO A 406 15.54 -12.04 8.93
N ASP A 407 15.42 -13.37 8.96
CA ASP A 407 14.92 -14.12 10.12
C ASP A 407 15.77 -13.94 11.41
N TRP A 408 17.02 -13.50 11.28
CA TRP A 408 17.93 -13.25 12.41
C TRP A 408 17.94 -11.81 12.92
N ALA A 409 17.21 -10.91 12.26
CA ALA A 409 17.30 -9.49 12.51
C ALA A 409 16.67 -9.08 13.83
N ALA A 410 16.99 -7.86 14.27
CA ALA A 410 16.39 -7.20 15.41
C ALA A 410 15.77 -5.85 15.03
N VAL A 411 14.66 -5.50 15.67
CA VAL A 411 14.00 -4.19 15.59
C VAL A 411 14.18 -3.47 16.91
N PHE A 412 14.64 -2.22 16.83
CA PHE A 412 14.64 -1.29 17.96
C PHE A 412 13.64 -0.16 17.67
N GLU A 413 12.48 -0.23 18.30
CA GLU A 413 11.51 0.86 18.29
C GLU A 413 11.94 1.91 19.31
N LEU A 414 12.39 3.07 18.83
CA LEU A 414 12.92 4.15 19.65
C LEU A 414 11.87 4.73 20.59
N TYR A 415 10.61 4.75 20.20
CA TYR A 415 9.54 5.13 21.10
C TYR A 415 8.24 4.62 20.52
N ASN A 416 7.47 3.89 21.32
CA ASN A 416 6.23 3.22 20.94
C ASN A 416 4.99 4.14 21.02
N CYS A 417 5.13 5.38 21.48
CA CYS A 417 4.03 6.33 21.63
C CYS A 417 2.86 5.78 22.48
N GLU A 418 3.21 5.10 23.58
CA GLU A 418 2.25 4.48 24.52
C GLU A 418 1.44 3.32 23.91
N ASP A 419 1.83 2.88 22.72
CA ASP A 419 1.26 1.74 22.03
C ASP A 419 2.31 0.62 21.91
N GLU A 420 2.66 0.04 23.07
CA GLU A 420 3.72 -0.96 23.20
C GLU A 420 3.45 -2.20 22.34
N HIS A 421 2.19 -2.59 22.21
CA HIS A 421 1.84 -3.85 21.57
C HIS A 421 1.81 -3.77 20.04
N CYS A 422 1.55 -2.62 19.42
CA CYS A 422 1.35 -2.52 17.97
C CYS A 422 2.48 -3.17 17.12
N TYR A 423 3.72 -2.70 17.25
CA TYR A 423 4.85 -3.27 16.48
C TYR A 423 5.54 -4.42 17.20
N ALA A 424 5.48 -4.48 18.53
CA ALA A 424 5.99 -5.62 19.29
C ALA A 424 5.26 -6.91 18.90
N ASP A 425 3.93 -6.85 18.78
CA ASP A 425 3.11 -7.99 18.37
C ASP A 425 3.33 -8.34 16.90
N LEU A 426 3.47 -7.36 16.01
CA LEU A 426 3.78 -7.62 14.61
C LEU A 426 5.15 -8.29 14.46
N ALA A 427 6.15 -7.84 15.22
CA ALA A 427 7.48 -8.47 15.25
C ALA A 427 7.40 -9.88 15.83
N ARG A 428 6.62 -10.08 16.89
CA ARG A 428 6.37 -11.39 17.51
C ARG A 428 5.70 -12.36 16.55
N LEU A 429 4.68 -11.93 15.81
CA LEU A 429 4.01 -12.70 14.76
C LEU A 429 4.99 -13.08 13.65
N ARG A 430 5.79 -12.12 13.16
CA ARG A 430 6.78 -12.41 12.13
C ARG A 430 7.93 -13.29 12.65
N GLY A 431 8.22 -13.27 13.94
CA GLY A 431 9.37 -13.96 14.52
C GLY A 431 10.67 -13.14 14.52
N ILE A 432 10.57 -11.81 14.52
CA ILE A 432 11.72 -10.90 14.59
C ILE A 432 11.95 -10.49 16.03
N HIS A 433 13.21 -10.38 16.45
CA HIS A 433 13.54 -9.89 17.78
C HIS A 433 13.14 -8.41 17.91
N TYR A 434 12.35 -8.08 18.92
CA TYR A 434 11.90 -6.72 19.18
C TYR A 434 12.43 -6.25 20.54
N GLN A 435 12.86 -4.99 20.58
CA GLN A 435 13.28 -4.33 21.80
C GLN A 435 12.94 -2.84 21.76
N THR A 436 12.72 -2.27 22.93
CA THR A 436 12.54 -0.83 23.16
C THR A 436 13.19 -0.45 24.49
N TRP A 437 13.01 0.79 24.93
CA TRP A 437 13.60 1.32 26.15
C TRP A 437 12.96 0.69 27.40
N THR A 438 13.80 0.32 28.36
CA THR A 438 13.33 -0.17 29.68
C THR A 438 13.19 0.94 30.70
N ASN A 439 13.92 2.05 30.53
CA ASN A 439 13.87 3.20 31.43
C ASN A 439 13.27 4.42 30.70
N PRO A 440 12.01 4.81 30.98
CA PRO A 440 11.37 5.91 30.28
C PRO A 440 12.02 7.27 30.56
N VAL A 441 12.78 7.43 31.66
CA VAL A 441 13.51 8.68 31.96
C VAL A 441 14.63 8.96 30.95
N LYS A 442 15.07 7.94 30.21
CA LYS A 442 16.07 8.05 29.14
C LYS A 442 15.46 8.55 27.81
N LEU A 443 14.15 8.77 27.80
CA LEU A 443 13.37 9.35 26.71
C LEU A 443 12.95 10.75 27.12
N LYS A 444 13.28 11.76 26.31
CA LYS A 444 12.94 13.15 26.61
C LYS A 444 12.06 13.73 25.51
N PRO A 445 10.75 13.92 25.77
CA PRO A 445 9.89 14.61 24.81
C PRO A 445 10.30 16.09 24.70
N GLN A 446 10.04 16.69 23.53
CA GLN A 446 10.29 18.11 23.28
C GLN A 446 9.35 19.00 24.12
N ASP A 447 8.11 18.55 24.23
CA ASP A 447 6.98 19.17 24.90
C ASP A 447 5.96 18.06 25.27
N GLU A 448 4.85 18.42 25.93
CA GLU A 448 3.83 17.44 26.34
C GLU A 448 3.14 16.74 25.15
N GLY A 449 3.33 17.25 23.92
CA GLY A 449 2.60 16.85 22.71
C GLY A 449 1.14 17.24 22.80
N HIS A 450 0.55 17.81 21.76
CA HIS A 450 -0.84 18.25 21.86
C HIS A 450 -1.64 17.58 20.75
N HIS A 451 -2.65 16.80 21.14
CA HIS A 451 -3.54 16.18 20.16
C HIS A 451 -4.23 17.30 19.36
N PRO A 452 -4.30 17.20 18.02
CA PRO A 452 -4.91 18.24 17.20
C PRO A 452 -6.36 18.53 17.62
N SER A 453 -7.14 17.50 17.95
CA SER A 453 -8.58 17.65 18.20
C SER A 453 -8.99 18.12 19.60
N ASP A 454 -8.28 17.76 20.67
CA ASP A 454 -8.67 18.09 22.06
C ASP A 454 -7.63 18.94 22.80
N GLY A 455 -6.48 19.23 22.17
CA GLY A 455 -5.39 20.01 22.75
C GLY A 455 -4.73 19.35 23.97
N GLY A 456 -5.10 18.11 24.31
CA GLY A 456 -4.57 17.39 25.45
C GLY A 456 -3.17 16.81 25.18
N PRO A 457 -2.40 16.50 26.25
CA PRO A 457 -1.13 15.81 26.16
C PRO A 457 -1.26 14.52 25.33
N HIS A 458 -0.45 14.37 24.27
CA HIS A 458 -0.52 13.18 23.44
C HIS A 458 0.82 12.82 22.80
N ALA A 459 1.34 11.66 23.19
CA ALA A 459 2.67 11.13 22.84
C ALA A 459 2.96 11.04 21.33
N LYS A 460 1.92 10.91 20.49
CA LYS A 460 2.08 10.88 19.02
C LYS A 460 2.38 12.27 18.41
N PHE A 461 2.10 13.36 19.11
CA PHE A 461 2.19 14.74 18.60
C PHE A 461 3.31 15.55 19.26
N THR A 462 4.43 14.91 19.58
CA THR A 462 5.68 15.57 20.01
C THR A 462 6.90 14.91 19.36
N ASN A 463 8.06 15.54 19.52
CA ASN A 463 9.36 15.03 19.08
C ASN A 463 10.18 14.55 20.28
N TYR A 464 11.20 13.73 20.04
CA TYR A 464 11.91 13.06 21.12
C TYR A 464 13.42 13.17 20.97
N SER A 465 14.10 13.31 22.11
CA SER A 465 15.54 13.10 22.23
C SER A 465 15.84 11.90 23.14
N PHE A 466 16.98 11.26 22.89
CA PHE A 466 17.30 9.96 23.46
C PHE A 466 18.68 9.97 24.12
N ASP A 467 18.79 9.32 25.28
CA ASP A 467 20.09 9.11 25.93
C ASP A 467 21.00 8.24 25.06
N THR A 468 22.18 8.77 24.71
CA THR A 468 23.07 8.15 23.71
C THR A 468 23.80 6.92 24.25
N GLU A 469 24.12 6.88 25.55
CA GLU A 469 24.79 5.74 26.17
C GLU A 469 23.84 4.55 26.28
N GLU A 470 22.62 4.80 26.77
CA GLU A 470 21.60 3.77 26.86
C GLU A 470 21.15 3.29 25.47
N PHE A 471 21.03 4.20 24.49
CA PHE A 471 20.81 3.84 23.10
C PHE A 471 21.87 2.84 22.59
N LEU A 472 23.15 3.12 22.81
CA LEU A 472 24.24 2.22 22.40
C LEU A 472 24.19 0.89 23.14
N ARG A 473 23.89 0.88 24.44
CA ARG A 473 23.74 -0.34 25.23
C ARG A 473 22.64 -1.24 24.67
N ILE A 474 21.49 -0.67 24.33
CA ILE A 474 20.35 -1.39 23.73
C ILE A 474 20.74 -1.93 22.34
N VAL A 475 21.42 -1.14 21.50
CA VAL A 475 21.91 -1.60 20.20
C VAL A 475 22.91 -2.75 20.33
N GLU A 476 23.77 -2.74 21.35
CA GLU A 476 24.72 -3.83 21.60
C GLU A 476 24.02 -5.14 22.00
N LEU A 477 22.90 -5.06 22.73
CA LEU A 477 22.05 -6.23 23.00
C LEU A 477 21.47 -6.82 21.71
N ALA A 478 20.92 -5.97 20.82
CA ALA A 478 20.44 -6.41 19.51
C ALA A 478 21.58 -7.01 18.66
N ALA A 479 22.77 -6.40 18.69
CA ALA A 479 23.93 -6.91 17.96
C ALA A 479 24.40 -8.27 18.50
N ASN A 480 24.31 -8.50 19.81
CA ASN A 480 24.57 -9.80 20.42
C ASN A 480 23.53 -10.85 20.02
N HIS A 481 22.25 -10.48 19.97
CA HIS A 481 21.19 -11.35 19.44
C HIS A 481 21.51 -11.80 18.01
N VAL A 482 21.76 -10.83 17.10
CA VAL A 482 22.07 -11.11 15.69
C VAL A 482 23.31 -12.02 15.56
N ALA A 483 24.40 -11.70 16.25
CA ALA A 483 25.66 -12.44 16.13
C ALA A 483 25.55 -13.89 16.60
N ASN A 484 24.70 -14.15 17.60
CA ASN A 484 24.47 -15.47 18.16
C ASN A 484 23.39 -16.26 17.41
N HIS A 485 22.62 -15.62 16.53
CA HIS A 485 21.52 -16.27 15.83
C HIS A 485 22.03 -17.38 14.89
N PRO A 486 21.50 -18.62 14.96
CA PRO A 486 21.98 -19.74 14.15
C PRO A 486 21.98 -19.47 12.64
N ALA A 487 20.89 -18.89 12.12
CA ALA A 487 20.77 -18.57 10.70
C ALA A 487 21.81 -17.52 10.23
N TYR A 488 22.15 -16.55 11.08
CA TYR A 488 23.19 -15.56 10.78
C TYR A 488 24.57 -16.23 10.74
N ARG A 489 24.88 -17.06 11.74
CA ARG A 489 26.16 -17.80 11.80
C ARG A 489 26.34 -18.75 10.60
N HIS A 490 25.28 -19.44 10.20
CA HIS A 490 25.26 -20.31 9.02
C HIS A 490 25.47 -19.51 7.72
N MET A 491 24.83 -18.36 7.59
CA MET A 491 25.05 -17.45 6.45
C MET A 491 26.51 -16.96 6.40
N LEU A 492 27.09 -16.60 7.54
CA LEU A 492 28.50 -16.20 7.62
C LEU A 492 29.47 -17.34 7.27
N SER A 493 29.18 -18.60 7.59
CA SER A 493 30.05 -19.73 7.22
C SER A 493 30.09 -19.92 5.71
N HIS A 494 28.93 -19.84 5.04
CA HIS A 494 28.82 -19.96 3.57
C HIS A 494 29.55 -18.83 2.84
N ILE A 495 29.49 -17.60 3.38
CA ILE A 495 30.26 -16.46 2.82
C ILE A 495 31.77 -16.71 2.94
N ARG A 496 32.23 -17.31 4.05
CA ARG A 496 33.64 -17.62 4.25
C ARG A 496 34.13 -18.72 3.31
N GLU A 497 33.34 -19.79 3.15
CA GLU A 497 33.64 -20.90 2.23
C GLU A 497 33.74 -20.41 0.77
N SER A 498 32.76 -19.62 0.32
CA SER A 498 32.79 -19.04 -1.03
C SER A 498 33.93 -18.04 -1.23
N ALA A 499 34.34 -17.29 -0.20
CA ALA A 499 35.51 -16.43 -0.27
C ALA A 499 36.83 -17.22 -0.36
N THR A 500 36.94 -18.37 0.34
CA THR A 500 38.10 -19.27 0.23
C THR A 500 38.22 -19.91 -1.15
N ASP A 501 37.12 -20.29 -1.78
CA ASP A 501 37.11 -20.83 -3.15
C ASP A 501 37.60 -19.78 -4.18
N VAL A 502 37.18 -18.53 -4.03
CA VAL A 502 37.65 -17.42 -4.88
C VAL A 502 39.15 -17.15 -4.67
N ILE A 503 39.65 -17.24 -3.43
CA ILE A 503 41.09 -17.11 -3.13
C ILE A 503 41.87 -18.29 -3.72
N PHE A 504 41.34 -19.51 -3.65
CA PHE A 504 41.95 -20.71 -4.23
C PHE A 504 42.07 -20.61 -5.76
N ILE A 505 40.99 -20.17 -6.43
CA ILE A 505 40.96 -19.91 -7.88
C ILE A 505 41.96 -18.81 -8.26
N LYS A 506 42.01 -17.69 -7.51
CA LYS A 506 43.01 -16.62 -7.75
C LYS A 506 44.45 -17.10 -7.52
N SER A 507 44.69 -18.02 -6.59
CA SER A 507 46.03 -18.59 -6.37
C SER A 507 46.47 -19.54 -7.48
N LEU A 508 45.51 -20.20 -8.15
CA LEU A 508 45.75 -21.03 -9.33
C LEU A 508 46.02 -20.16 -10.58
N GLU A 509 45.32 -19.03 -10.73
CA GLU A 509 45.56 -18.08 -11.82
C GLU A 509 46.92 -17.36 -11.69
N PHE A 510 47.38 -17.06 -10.47
CA PHE A 510 48.68 -16.42 -10.25
C PHE A 510 49.90 -17.32 -10.48
N LYS A 511 49.73 -18.65 -10.50
CA LYS A 511 50.83 -19.59 -10.79
C LYS A 511 51.08 -19.80 -12.29
N ASN A 512 50.20 -19.31 -13.16
CA ASN A 512 50.23 -19.60 -14.61
C ASN A 512 50.40 -18.37 -15.53
N GLN A 513 50.94 -17.24 -15.05
CA GLN A 513 51.27 -16.12 -15.93
C GLN A 513 52.79 -16.01 -16.19
N PRO A 514 53.25 -16.10 -17.46
CA PRO A 514 54.63 -15.78 -17.82
C PRO A 514 54.87 -14.26 -17.82
N PRO A 515 56.12 -13.79 -17.62
CA PRO A 515 56.41 -12.37 -17.46
C PRO A 515 56.23 -11.60 -18.78
N LEU A 516 55.37 -10.57 -18.76
CA LEU A 516 55.11 -9.69 -19.90
C LEU A 516 56.19 -8.61 -20.04
N THR A 517 56.81 -8.59 -21.22
CA THR A 517 57.71 -7.54 -21.70
C THR A 517 56.96 -6.28 -22.11
N ARG A 518 57.61 -5.14 -21.91
CA ARG A 518 57.08 -3.78 -22.06
C ARG A 518 57.24 -3.30 -23.51
N SER A 519 56.17 -2.82 -24.16
CA SER A 519 56.25 -2.11 -25.45
C SER A 519 55.26 -0.94 -25.54
N ARG A 520 55.61 0.02 -26.41
CA ARG A 520 55.36 1.47 -26.38
C ARG A 520 54.00 1.93 -26.94
N LYS A 521 53.67 3.17 -26.55
CA LYS A 521 52.54 4.04 -26.94
C LYS A 521 52.47 4.33 -28.45
N HIS A 522 51.25 4.48 -28.97
CA HIS A 522 50.96 5.32 -30.13
C HIS A 522 49.69 6.17 -29.90
N THR A 523 49.80 7.45 -30.25
CA THR A 523 48.77 8.52 -30.25
C THR A 523 48.34 8.82 -31.68
N VAL A 524 47.05 9.13 -31.93
CA VAL A 524 46.57 9.74 -33.19
C VAL A 524 45.51 10.81 -32.91
N ASN A 525 45.68 11.98 -33.56
CA ASN A 525 44.87 13.21 -33.54
C ASN A 525 43.72 13.19 -34.56
N TRP A 526 42.71 14.06 -34.37
CA TRP A 526 41.73 14.49 -35.39
C TRP A 526 41.59 16.03 -35.43
N PRO A 527 41.47 16.67 -36.62
CA PRO A 527 41.39 18.13 -36.75
C PRO A 527 39.95 18.69 -36.85
N LYS A 528 39.82 19.97 -36.50
CA LYS A 528 38.67 20.87 -36.67
C LYS A 528 38.70 21.53 -38.05
N ASN A 529 37.52 21.93 -38.58
CA ASN A 529 37.22 23.26 -39.16
C ASN A 529 35.83 23.28 -39.84
N PHE A 530 35.05 24.37 -39.66
CA PHE A 530 34.51 25.25 -40.73
C PHE A 530 33.51 26.30 -40.15
N THR A 531 33.52 27.50 -40.76
CA THR A 531 32.88 28.75 -40.34
C THR A 531 31.76 29.24 -41.28
N LEU A 532 30.88 30.06 -40.69
CA LEU A 532 29.74 30.91 -41.12
C LEU A 532 29.68 31.52 -42.55
N THR A 533 28.44 31.77 -43.01
CA THR A 533 27.97 33.07 -43.57
C THR A 533 26.45 33.29 -43.45
N GLU A 534 26.06 34.51 -43.09
CA GLU A 534 24.69 35.07 -43.04
C GLU A 534 24.26 35.72 -44.37
N THR A 535 22.95 35.80 -44.62
CA THR A 535 22.32 36.84 -45.45
C THR A 535 21.00 37.31 -44.83
N LYS A 536 20.81 38.63 -44.73
CA LYS A 536 19.60 39.34 -44.28
C LYS A 536 18.73 39.75 -45.47
N GLU A 537 17.41 39.72 -45.29
CA GLU A 537 16.49 40.58 -46.04
C GLU A 537 15.27 40.97 -45.18
N THR A 538 14.78 42.21 -45.37
CA THR A 538 13.79 42.93 -44.54
C THR A 538 12.44 43.10 -45.24
N ARG A 539 11.30 43.03 -44.52
CA ARG A 539 10.04 43.78 -44.82
C ARG A 539 9.07 43.79 -43.62
N LYS A 540 8.27 44.87 -43.49
CA LYS A 540 7.35 45.22 -42.38
C LYS A 540 5.85 44.92 -42.67
N ARG A 541 5.07 44.78 -41.57
CA ARG A 541 3.58 44.92 -41.33
C ARG A 541 2.71 43.65 -41.52
N PRO A 542 1.49 43.51 -40.92
CA PRO A 542 0.72 44.37 -39.97
C PRO A 542 0.24 43.63 -38.67
N VAL A 543 -0.46 44.34 -37.78
CA VAL A 543 -1.10 43.82 -36.55
C VAL A 543 -2.33 42.95 -36.91
N PRO A 544 -2.46 41.68 -36.45
CA PRO A 544 -3.69 40.91 -36.63
C PRO A 544 -4.57 40.95 -35.37
N SER A 545 -5.87 41.16 -35.58
CA SER A 545 -6.96 40.95 -34.63
C SER A 545 -6.83 39.63 -33.87
N SER A 546 -6.94 39.68 -32.55
CA SER A 546 -6.92 38.49 -31.68
C SER A 546 -8.23 37.71 -31.78
N LYS A 547 -8.15 36.38 -31.96
CA LYS A 547 -9.25 35.46 -31.70
C LYS A 547 -8.95 34.73 -30.39
N THR A 548 -9.92 34.67 -29.49
CA THR A 548 -9.83 33.86 -28.26
C THR A 548 -10.18 32.42 -28.62
N LEU A 549 -9.25 31.49 -28.41
CA LEU A 549 -9.48 30.05 -28.55
C LEU A 549 -9.59 29.43 -27.16
N GLU A 550 -10.65 28.65 -26.94
CA GLU A 550 -10.85 27.86 -25.72
C GLU A 550 -10.04 26.56 -25.89
N LEU A 551 -9.05 26.34 -25.03
CA LEU A 551 -8.10 25.24 -25.17
C LEU A 551 -8.38 24.14 -24.15
N HIS A 552 -8.42 22.89 -24.61
CA HIS A 552 -8.60 21.72 -23.78
C HIS A 552 -7.23 21.08 -23.49
N MET A 553 -6.82 21.02 -22.23
CA MET A 553 -5.56 20.38 -21.83
C MET A 553 -5.82 19.09 -21.05
N LYS A 554 -5.57 17.93 -21.67
CA LYS A 554 -5.44 16.65 -20.96
C LYS A 554 -4.04 16.56 -20.36
N LEU A 555 -3.94 16.61 -19.03
CA LEU A 555 -2.67 16.48 -18.30
C LEU A 555 -2.30 15.00 -18.12
N PHE A 556 -1.35 14.50 -18.90
CA PHE A 556 -0.64 13.26 -18.56
C PHE A 556 0.44 13.57 -17.50
N GLN A 557 0.32 13.00 -16.30
CA GLN A 557 1.26 13.22 -15.20
C GLN A 557 2.67 12.69 -15.52
N THR A 558 3.68 13.56 -15.49
CA THR A 558 5.10 13.17 -15.34
C THR A 558 5.78 13.89 -14.17
N ARG A 559 6.12 13.08 -13.15
CA ARG A 559 7.16 13.15 -12.09
C ARG A 559 7.90 14.48 -11.75
N LYS A 560 7.87 14.79 -10.42
CA LYS A 560 8.80 15.55 -9.53
C LYS A 560 8.72 17.09 -9.53
N ARG A 561 8.93 17.86 -8.43
CA ARG A 561 9.06 17.68 -6.95
C ARG A 561 9.16 19.12 -6.32
N GLU A 562 8.64 19.32 -5.09
CA GLU A 562 9.10 20.21 -3.98
C GLU A 562 8.14 21.26 -3.34
N ASN A 563 8.04 21.12 -2.00
CA ASN A 563 7.75 22.02 -0.87
C ASN A 563 6.34 22.58 -0.58
N PHE A 564 5.92 22.35 0.68
CA PHE A 564 4.63 22.66 1.31
C PHE A 564 4.45 24.15 1.64
N THR A 565 3.24 24.68 1.44
CA THR A 565 2.79 25.96 2.00
C THR A 565 1.70 25.68 3.03
N THR A 566 1.84 26.21 4.25
CA THR A 566 0.79 26.16 5.29
C THR A 566 -0.23 27.27 5.01
N VAL A 567 -1.49 26.93 4.81
CA VAL A 567 -2.59 27.91 4.75
C VAL A 567 -3.21 28.05 6.14
N VAL A 568 -3.24 29.27 6.66
CA VAL A 568 -3.89 29.65 7.93
C VAL A 568 -5.23 30.31 7.58
N VAL A 569 -6.35 29.72 8.01
CA VAL A 569 -7.67 30.37 7.89
C VAL A 569 -7.96 31.15 9.17
N LYS A 570 -8.29 32.45 9.03
CA LYS A 570 -8.70 33.34 10.13
C LYS A 570 -10.22 33.40 10.24
N SER A 571 -10.75 32.83 11.32
CA SER A 571 -12.08 33.05 11.96
C SER A 571 -13.36 32.83 11.14
N VAL A 572 -14.31 32.06 11.71
CA VAL A 572 -15.72 32.03 11.31
C VAL A 572 -16.58 32.38 12.53
N PHE A 573 -17.34 33.48 12.47
CA PHE A 573 -18.35 33.84 13.45
C PHE A 573 -19.76 33.72 12.84
N GLN A 574 -20.60 32.96 13.53
CA GLN A 574 -22.06 32.89 13.55
C GLN A 574 -22.89 33.03 12.24
N ARG A 575 -23.72 31.97 12.06
CA ARG A 575 -24.84 31.74 11.13
C ARG A 575 -24.43 31.21 9.75
N LYS A 576 -25.00 30.03 9.45
CA LYS A 576 -25.15 29.39 8.13
C LYS A 576 -24.38 30.09 7.00
N GLU A 577 -23.21 29.58 6.64
CA GLU A 577 -22.79 29.27 5.27
C GLU A 577 -21.27 29.05 5.14
N LEU A 578 -20.94 28.09 4.28
CA LEU A 578 -19.81 28.02 3.34
C LEU A 578 -18.41 28.38 3.85
N VAL A 579 -17.54 27.37 3.93
CA VAL A 579 -16.09 27.57 3.99
C VAL A 579 -15.57 27.74 2.57
N GLU A 580 -15.25 28.97 2.16
CA GLU A 580 -14.49 29.24 0.94
C GLU A 580 -13.02 28.84 1.16
N VAL A 581 -12.59 27.78 0.47
CA VAL A 581 -11.17 27.35 0.43
C VAL A 581 -10.58 27.85 -0.87
N GLU A 582 -9.68 28.84 -0.80
CA GLU A 582 -8.95 29.34 -1.97
C GLU A 582 -8.03 28.24 -2.52
N TRP A 583 -8.26 27.81 -3.77
CA TRP A 583 -7.56 26.70 -4.43
C TRP A 583 -6.76 27.17 -5.63
N ILE A 584 -5.54 26.62 -5.78
CA ILE A 584 -4.91 26.28 -7.07
C ILE A 584 -3.98 25.07 -6.87
N PRO A 585 -4.25 23.87 -7.43
CA PRO A 585 -3.22 22.82 -7.55
C PRO A 585 -3.00 22.35 -9.00
N LEU A 586 -1.81 21.81 -9.30
CA LEU A 586 -1.53 20.49 -9.92
C LEU A 586 -0.03 20.39 -10.34
N PRO A 587 0.68 19.24 -10.23
CA PRO A 587 0.45 18.02 -9.44
C PRO A 587 1.55 17.76 -8.36
N ALA A 588 1.20 16.94 -7.36
CA ALA A 588 2.05 16.32 -6.33
C ALA A 588 2.15 17.02 -4.95
N SER A 589 1.05 16.96 -4.18
CA SER A 589 1.09 16.82 -2.71
C SER A 589 -0.29 16.37 -2.18
N LEU A 590 -0.30 15.57 -1.12
CA LEU A 590 -1.43 15.53 -0.17
C LEU A 590 -1.39 16.86 0.61
N GLU A 591 -2.53 17.51 0.79
CA GLU A 591 -2.67 18.58 1.78
C GLU A 591 -3.71 18.16 2.81
N ILE A 592 -3.31 18.15 4.08
CA ILE A 592 -4.22 18.04 5.21
C ILE A 592 -4.71 19.46 5.46
N LEU A 593 -5.99 19.71 5.22
CA LEU A 593 -6.59 20.99 5.56
C LEU A 593 -7.01 20.93 7.03
N VAL A 594 -6.38 21.75 7.86
CA VAL A 594 -6.68 21.87 9.27
C VAL A 594 -7.68 23.02 9.42
N LEU A 595 -8.96 22.71 9.60
CA LEU A 595 -9.99 23.72 9.83
C LEU A 595 -10.17 23.94 11.33
N GLY A 596 -9.89 25.16 11.79
CA GLY A 596 -10.30 25.62 13.11
C GLY A 596 -11.76 26.03 13.06
N LEU A 597 -12.64 25.25 13.68
CA LEU A 597 -14.07 25.52 13.79
C LEU A 597 -14.42 25.89 15.22
N VAL A 598 -15.18 26.96 15.40
CA VAL A 598 -15.79 27.27 16.70
C VAL A 598 -17.15 26.58 16.73
N VAL A 599 -17.29 25.52 17.53
CA VAL A 599 -18.53 24.77 17.76
C VAL A 599 -19.08 25.09 19.15
N MET A 600 -20.39 25.06 19.36
CA MET A 600 -20.92 25.17 20.72
C MET A 600 -20.71 23.83 21.44
N GLY A 601 -20.04 23.84 22.59
CA GLY A 601 -19.90 22.70 23.51
C GLY A 601 -20.72 22.90 24.79
N THR A 602 -20.75 21.89 25.66
CA THR A 602 -21.42 21.99 26.97
C THR A 602 -20.39 21.97 28.11
N LYS A 603 -20.53 22.90 29.06
CA LYS A 603 -19.71 22.93 30.28
C LYS A 603 -20.61 22.68 31.49
N GLY A 604 -20.75 21.40 31.87
CA GLY A 604 -21.76 20.94 32.84
C GLY A 604 -23.12 20.67 32.19
N LYS A 605 -24.12 20.26 32.99
CA LYS A 605 -25.43 19.79 32.47
C LYS A 605 -26.35 20.87 31.89
N GLU A 606 -26.09 22.17 32.08
CA GLU A 606 -27.09 23.21 31.78
C GLU A 606 -26.53 24.43 31.02
N ARG A 607 -25.26 24.44 30.59
CA ARG A 607 -24.65 25.62 29.95
C ARG A 607 -23.91 25.31 28.66
N LEU A 608 -24.44 25.82 27.55
CA LEU A 608 -23.77 25.87 26.24
C LEU A 608 -22.68 26.96 26.25
N VAL A 609 -21.49 26.63 25.78
CA VAL A 609 -20.32 27.52 25.67
C VAL A 609 -19.69 27.35 24.30
N ASN A 610 -19.13 28.40 23.71
CA ASN A 610 -18.37 28.25 22.46
C ASN A 610 -17.02 27.56 22.74
N GLU A 611 -16.70 26.54 21.97
CA GLU A 611 -15.51 25.69 22.04
C GLU A 611 -14.85 25.66 20.66
N GLU A 612 -13.54 25.93 20.58
CA GLU A 612 -12.82 25.80 19.32
C GLU A 612 -12.32 24.36 19.17
N ARG A 613 -12.74 23.67 18.11
CA ARG A 613 -12.29 22.33 17.75
C ARG A 613 -11.58 22.35 16.41
N VAL A 614 -10.50 21.59 16.32
CA VAL A 614 -9.75 21.42 15.09
C VAL A 614 -10.10 20.07 14.49
N LEU A 615 -10.65 20.10 13.27
CA LEU A 615 -10.96 18.89 12.53
C LEU A 615 -9.93 18.70 11.41
N GLU A 616 -9.34 17.51 11.38
CA GLU A 616 -8.48 17.08 10.28
C GLU A 616 -9.36 16.61 9.13
N VAL A 617 -9.33 17.38 8.03
CA VAL A 617 -10.06 17.07 6.81
C VAL A 617 -9.05 16.59 5.78
N GLU A 618 -9.11 15.30 5.46
CA GLU A 618 -8.28 14.71 4.41
C GLU A 618 -8.92 15.00 3.05
N ILE A 619 -8.28 15.88 2.26
CA ILE A 619 -8.72 16.13 0.89
C ILE A 619 -7.92 15.25 -0.07
N GLU A 620 -8.55 14.18 -0.55
CA GLU A 620 -7.95 13.24 -1.49
C GLU A 620 -7.74 13.89 -2.88
N GLN A 621 -6.69 13.44 -3.58
CA GLN A 621 -6.42 13.88 -4.94
C GLN A 621 -7.60 13.55 -5.86
N GLY A 622 -8.15 14.57 -6.52
CA GLY A 622 -9.26 14.42 -7.46
C GLY A 622 -10.65 14.54 -6.84
N MET A 623 -10.77 14.84 -5.53
CA MET A 623 -12.08 15.15 -4.93
C MET A 623 -12.82 16.23 -5.74
N THR A 624 -14.12 16.00 -5.98
CA THR A 624 -14.95 16.85 -6.85
C THR A 624 -15.62 17.97 -6.07
N ASP A 625 -15.94 19.06 -6.78
CA ASP A 625 -16.78 20.13 -6.24
C ASP A 625 -18.11 19.56 -5.70
N GLY A 626 -18.50 19.99 -4.50
CA GLY A 626 -19.69 19.51 -3.81
C GLY A 626 -19.51 18.19 -3.04
N SER A 627 -18.32 17.59 -3.00
CA SER A 627 -18.06 16.40 -2.17
C SER A 627 -18.31 16.69 -0.69
N GLU A 628 -19.00 15.78 0.01
CA GLU A 628 -19.33 15.94 1.42
C GLU A 628 -18.57 14.94 2.30
N GLN A 629 -17.92 15.43 3.36
CA GLN A 629 -17.38 14.61 4.45
C GLN A 629 -18.23 14.82 5.69
N ARG A 630 -18.71 13.72 6.28
CA ARG A 630 -19.56 13.72 7.48
C ARG A 630 -18.71 13.36 8.70
N PHE A 631 -18.79 14.20 9.71
CA PHE A 631 -18.23 13.99 11.04
C PHE A 631 -19.40 13.74 11.99
N THR A 632 -19.54 12.48 12.40
CA THR A 632 -20.67 12.03 13.22
C THR A 632 -20.58 12.62 14.62
N ALA A 633 -21.68 13.18 15.12
CA ALA A 633 -21.78 13.77 16.46
C ALA A 633 -20.80 14.95 16.75
N GLU A 634 -20.23 15.56 15.71
CA GLU A 634 -19.39 16.77 15.82
C GLU A 634 -20.15 18.07 15.49
N GLY A 635 -21.48 18.00 15.36
CA GLY A 635 -22.38 19.13 15.18
C GLY A 635 -22.86 19.72 16.51
N GLU A 636 -23.85 20.63 16.46
CA GLU A 636 -24.33 21.32 17.66
C GLU A 636 -24.94 20.34 18.69
N PRO A 637 -24.51 20.38 19.96
CA PRO A 637 -25.03 19.55 21.03
C PRO A 637 -26.44 20.00 21.41
N HIS A 638 -27.32 19.03 21.67
CA HIS A 638 -28.67 19.26 22.17
C HIS A 638 -28.71 19.01 23.68
N THR A 639 -29.50 19.78 24.42
CA THR A 639 -29.63 19.62 25.89
C THR A 639 -30.22 18.27 26.30
N ASP A 640 -31.05 17.68 25.45
CA ASP A 640 -31.81 16.45 25.73
C ASP A 640 -31.58 15.34 24.68
N GLY A 641 -30.45 15.36 23.95
CA GLY A 641 -30.17 14.40 22.90
C GLY A 641 -28.71 14.34 22.44
N GLU A 642 -28.39 13.39 21.56
CA GLU A 642 -27.05 13.28 20.97
C GLU A 642 -26.74 14.49 20.06
N PRO A 643 -25.48 14.96 19.99
CA PRO A 643 -25.10 16.02 19.07
C PRO A 643 -25.41 15.67 17.61
N GLY A 644 -25.77 16.68 16.82
CA GLY A 644 -25.96 16.51 15.38
C GLY A 644 -24.66 16.18 14.66
N ASP A 645 -24.72 15.89 13.35
CA ASP A 645 -23.50 15.71 12.55
C ASP A 645 -23.03 17.01 11.94
N LEU A 646 -21.71 17.15 11.80
CA LEU A 646 -21.11 18.18 10.96
C LEU A 646 -20.90 17.62 9.54
N ARG A 647 -21.37 18.35 8.53
CA ARG A 647 -21.12 18.03 7.12
C ARG A 647 -20.28 19.12 6.49
N LEU A 648 -19.08 18.75 6.04
CA LEU A 648 -18.22 19.64 5.29
C LEU A 648 -18.42 19.38 3.80
N ARG A 649 -18.92 20.38 3.08
CA ARG A 649 -19.03 20.35 1.62
C ARG A 649 -17.85 21.09 1.02
N ILE A 650 -17.08 20.41 0.18
CA ILE A 650 -15.95 20.98 -0.53
C ILE A 650 -16.47 21.89 -1.65
N GLN A 651 -15.92 23.09 -1.75
CA GLN A 651 -16.16 24.00 -2.86
C GLN A 651 -14.83 24.38 -3.55
N THR A 652 -14.83 24.35 -4.87
CA THR A 652 -13.68 24.71 -5.71
C THR A 652 -13.69 26.21 -5.92
N SER A 653 -12.65 26.90 -5.44
CA SER A 653 -12.54 28.33 -5.69
C SER A 653 -12.22 28.64 -7.16
N PRO A 654 -12.80 29.72 -7.73
CA PRO A 654 -12.46 30.16 -9.08
C PRO A 654 -10.98 30.54 -9.18
N HIS A 655 -10.27 30.01 -10.18
CA HIS A 655 -8.89 30.38 -10.45
C HIS A 655 -8.82 31.38 -11.60
N SER A 656 -7.96 32.39 -11.44
CA SER A 656 -7.68 33.45 -12.43
C SER A 656 -7.19 33.02 -13.82
N VAL A 657 -6.81 31.75 -14.01
CA VAL A 657 -6.20 31.24 -15.26
C VAL A 657 -6.87 29.95 -15.71
N PHE A 658 -7.16 29.04 -14.78
CA PHE A 658 -7.72 27.73 -15.08
C PHE A 658 -9.15 27.59 -14.56
N GLU A 659 -9.98 26.88 -15.30
CA GLU A 659 -11.30 26.44 -14.88
C GLU A 659 -11.29 24.92 -14.81
N ARG A 660 -11.61 24.34 -13.65
CA ARG A 660 -11.73 22.88 -13.51
C ARG A 660 -13.11 22.43 -14.00
N ARG A 661 -13.14 21.46 -14.90
CA ARG A 661 -14.38 20.79 -15.33
C ARG A 661 -14.18 19.27 -15.21
N GLY A 662 -14.70 18.68 -14.13
CA GLY A 662 -14.47 17.27 -13.80
C GLY A 662 -13.03 16.99 -13.39
N ASP A 663 -12.38 16.05 -14.07
CA ASP A 663 -10.96 15.69 -13.85
C ASP A 663 -10.00 16.51 -14.73
N ASP A 664 -10.51 17.41 -15.58
CA ASP A 664 -9.76 18.19 -16.57
C ASP A 664 -9.65 19.69 -16.19
N LEU A 665 -8.60 20.35 -16.69
CA LEU A 665 -8.40 21.80 -16.58
C LEU A 665 -8.55 22.49 -17.94
N TYR A 666 -9.29 23.60 -17.93
CA TYR A 666 -9.56 24.44 -19.09
C TYR A 666 -8.92 25.81 -18.91
N THR A 667 -8.46 26.41 -20.00
CA THR A 667 -8.01 27.81 -19.98
C THR A 667 -8.26 28.46 -21.33
N ASN A 668 -8.50 29.77 -21.32
CA ASN A 668 -8.66 30.56 -22.52
C ASN A 668 -7.33 31.21 -22.89
N VAL A 669 -6.77 30.81 -24.05
CA VAL A 669 -5.53 31.40 -24.55
C VAL A 669 -5.87 32.29 -25.75
N THR A 670 -5.49 33.56 -25.64
CA THR A 670 -5.64 34.50 -26.75
C THR A 670 -4.44 34.37 -27.67
N ILE A 671 -4.67 34.05 -28.95
CA ILE A 671 -3.62 33.96 -29.96
C ILE A 671 -3.94 34.87 -31.16
N SER A 672 -2.91 35.20 -31.94
CA SER A 672 -3.12 35.97 -33.17
C SER A 672 -3.78 35.10 -34.24
N LEU A 673 -4.50 35.71 -35.18
CA LEU A 673 -5.10 34.98 -36.31
C LEU A 673 -4.05 34.23 -37.14
N ALA A 674 -2.85 34.80 -37.28
CA ALA A 674 -1.74 34.15 -37.98
C ALA A 674 -1.26 32.88 -37.24
N ASP A 675 -1.26 32.89 -35.90
CA ASP A 675 -0.92 31.72 -35.11
C ASP A 675 -2.04 30.67 -35.13
N ALA A 676 -3.30 31.09 -35.19
CA ALA A 676 -4.43 30.19 -35.32
C ALA A 676 -4.48 29.46 -36.68
N LEU A 677 -3.93 30.07 -37.73
CA LEU A 677 -3.88 29.53 -39.10
C LEU A 677 -2.58 28.77 -39.43
N ALA A 678 -1.61 28.75 -38.51
CA ALA A 678 -0.39 27.98 -38.69
C ALA A 678 -0.64 26.46 -38.56
N ASP A 679 0.25 25.65 -39.15
CA ASP A 679 0.07 24.20 -39.23
C ASP A 679 -0.01 23.48 -37.86
N ALA A 680 -0.46 22.23 -37.88
CA ALA A 680 -0.74 21.41 -36.70
C ALA A 680 0.47 21.20 -35.77
N TYR A 681 1.70 21.44 -36.24
CA TYR A 681 2.92 21.29 -35.44
C TYR A 681 3.36 22.62 -34.81
N THR A 682 3.13 23.74 -35.50
CA THR A 682 3.64 25.05 -35.07
C THR A 682 2.76 25.71 -34.02
N THR A 683 1.45 25.55 -34.12
CA THR A 683 0.46 26.17 -33.23
C THR A 683 0.57 25.67 -31.77
N PRO A 684 0.67 24.34 -31.50
CA PRO A 684 0.94 23.81 -30.16
C PRO A 684 2.22 24.34 -29.52
N SER A 685 3.30 24.48 -30.31
CA SER A 685 4.59 24.96 -29.83
C SER A 685 4.54 26.42 -29.34
N LYS A 686 3.74 27.27 -30.01
CA LYS A 686 3.55 28.67 -29.63
C LYS A 686 2.66 28.81 -28.39
N ILE A 687 1.58 28.03 -28.30
CA ILE A 687 0.70 28.00 -27.12
C ILE A 687 1.49 27.54 -25.88
N ALA A 688 2.33 26.51 -26.03
CA ALA A 688 3.20 26.05 -24.95
C ALA A 688 4.16 27.17 -24.45
N LYS A 689 4.69 28.01 -25.35
CA LYS A 689 5.51 29.18 -24.98
C LYS A 689 4.72 30.26 -24.24
N ILE A 690 3.42 30.39 -24.45
CA ILE A 690 2.55 31.33 -23.71
C ILE A 690 2.24 30.80 -22.31
N LEU A 691 1.97 29.49 -22.18
CA LEU A 691 1.61 28.88 -20.90
C LEU A 691 2.82 28.67 -19.99
N THR A 692 4.01 28.40 -20.54
CA THR A 692 5.23 28.11 -19.73
C THR A 692 5.61 29.25 -18.75
N PRO A 693 5.61 30.54 -19.12
CA PRO A 693 5.88 31.64 -18.20
C PRO A 693 4.78 31.85 -17.15
N ILE A 694 3.51 31.63 -17.50
CA ILE A 694 2.37 31.73 -16.57
C ILE A 694 2.52 30.66 -15.49
N TRP A 695 2.82 29.43 -15.90
CA TRP A 695 3.11 28.31 -15.02
C TRP A 695 4.32 28.60 -14.11
N LYS A 696 5.42 29.12 -14.67
CA LYS A 696 6.65 29.50 -13.91
C LYS A 696 6.48 30.70 -12.97
N ASN A 697 5.64 31.68 -13.30
CA ASN A 697 5.39 32.82 -12.42
C ASN A 697 4.51 32.44 -11.22
N HIS A 698 3.59 31.48 -11.41
CA HIS A 698 2.88 30.86 -10.30
C HIS A 698 3.82 30.04 -9.40
N GLU A 699 4.79 29.31 -9.97
CA GLU A 699 5.85 28.63 -9.20
C GLU A 699 6.75 29.61 -8.40
N LYS A 700 7.15 30.74 -9.00
CA LYS A 700 8.05 31.72 -8.36
C LYS A 700 7.45 32.48 -7.18
N LYS A 701 6.12 32.66 -7.14
CA LYS A 701 5.47 33.31 -5.97
C LYS A 701 5.49 32.43 -4.72
N ASN A 702 5.70 31.12 -4.86
CA ASN A 702 5.63 30.17 -3.75
C ASN A 702 6.97 29.60 -3.28
N LEU A 703 8.11 29.81 -3.97
CA LEU A 703 9.42 29.32 -3.52
C LEU A 703 10.58 30.27 -3.89
N LYS A 704 11.28 30.79 -2.87
CA LYS A 704 12.61 31.42 -3.02
C LYS A 704 13.69 30.33 -3.01
N ASN A 705 14.41 30.21 -4.13
CA ASN A 705 15.60 29.39 -4.41
C ASN A 705 15.36 28.07 -5.17
N LEU A 706 15.67 28.05 -6.48
CA LEU A 706 16.40 26.96 -7.18
C LEU A 706 16.62 27.31 -8.69
N SER A 707 17.62 26.65 -9.30
CA SER A 707 18.39 27.08 -10.50
C SER A 707 17.94 26.54 -11.88
N GLU A 708 18.50 27.12 -12.94
CA GLU A 708 17.99 27.35 -14.32
C GLU A 708 17.87 26.17 -15.35
N LYS A 709 17.92 24.88 -15.00
CA LYS A 709 18.18 23.81 -16.02
C LYS A 709 17.03 22.90 -16.53
N GLN A 710 15.74 23.15 -16.24
CA GLN A 710 14.66 22.17 -16.52
C GLN A 710 13.66 22.32 -17.71
N PRO A 711 13.70 23.26 -18.68
CA PRO A 711 12.55 23.48 -19.59
C PRO A 711 12.25 22.43 -20.68
N LYS A 712 13.10 21.42 -20.93
CA LYS A 712 13.01 20.59 -22.15
C LYS A 712 12.15 19.32 -22.04
N LYS A 713 11.71 18.91 -20.84
CA LYS A 713 11.01 17.61 -20.64
C LYS A 713 9.47 17.70 -20.49
N PHE A 714 8.91 18.89 -20.28
CA PHE A 714 7.47 19.09 -20.04
C PHE A 714 6.61 19.01 -21.31
N LEU A 715 7.21 19.22 -22.49
CA LEU A 715 6.51 19.44 -23.76
C LEU A 715 5.91 18.18 -24.42
N ALA A 716 6.14 16.98 -23.86
CA ALA A 716 5.72 15.71 -24.48
C ALA A 716 4.33 15.20 -24.04
N ALA A 717 3.64 15.87 -23.11
CA ALA A 717 2.49 15.31 -22.39
C ALA A 717 1.13 16.01 -22.65
N VAL A 718 1.07 17.02 -23.53
CA VAL A 718 -0.16 17.82 -23.77
C VAL A 718 -0.84 17.36 -25.06
N GLY A 719 -1.99 16.68 -24.94
CA GLY A 719 -2.85 16.34 -26.09
C GLY A 719 -3.78 17.50 -26.46
N PHE A 720 -3.92 17.79 -27.76
CA PHE A 720 -4.79 18.84 -28.31
C PHE A 720 -6.04 18.22 -28.97
N GLU A 721 -7.24 18.62 -28.56
CA GLU A 721 -8.49 18.36 -29.29
C GLU A 721 -9.24 19.70 -29.46
N PRO A 722 -9.38 20.24 -30.69
CA PRO A 722 -10.19 21.43 -30.93
C PRO A 722 -11.68 21.07 -30.88
N THR A 723 -12.44 21.70 -29.99
CA THR A 723 -13.91 21.63 -29.99
C THR A 723 -14.49 22.75 -30.86
N PRO A 724 -15.32 22.45 -31.88
CA PRO A 724 -16.00 23.49 -32.64
C PRO A 724 -17.12 24.11 -31.80
N ARG A 725 -17.02 25.40 -31.47
CA ARG A 725 -18.20 26.17 -31.03
C ARG A 725 -19.18 26.27 -32.20
N LYS A 726 -20.42 25.83 -31.97
CA LYS A 726 -21.57 26.17 -32.81
C LYS A 726 -21.59 27.70 -32.99
N THR A 727 -21.30 28.17 -34.19
CA THR A 727 -21.63 29.53 -34.59
C THR A 727 -22.92 29.44 -35.37
N GLY A 728 -23.95 30.12 -34.87
CA GLY A 728 -25.13 30.41 -35.66
C GLY A 728 -24.77 31.46 -36.69
N ALA A 729 -24.81 31.05 -37.95
CA ALA A 729 -25.16 31.81 -39.16
C ALA A 729 -25.17 30.82 -40.32
#